data_AF-A0A8B7C3L1-F1
#
_entry.id   AF-A0A8B7C3L1-F1
#
_cell.length_a   1.000
_cell.length_b   1.000
_cell.length_c   1.000
_cell.angle_alpha   90.00
_cell.angle_beta   90.00
_cell.angle_gamma   90.00
#
_symmetry.space_group_name_H-M   'P 1'
#
loop_
_entity.id
_entity.type
_entity.pdbx_description
1 polymer ?
#
loop_
_entity_poly.entity_id
_entity_poly.type
_entity_poly.pdbx_seq_one_letter_code
_entity_poly.pdbx_strand_id
1 'polypeptide(L)'
;MGQPSGPPASPPLPPAAAPPPGSCQVRCAGCHGILAVAPGMTEFICPKCQLPQMLPPELMAPPPPRRPPPQARGIDPTKIQLPCARCKAILNVPHGLARFACPQCGVDLSVDFSKLQNYLAAAASSSSAAASAAATLPGLPHEPPEEINEVAIDVEREEDEGGTVGETFTDYRPPRLSLGHLHPDPVVETSSLSAVQPPEPTYDLKIMDELEKSKTLSCLQIETIVYACQRHHHHLQNGSRAGFFIGDGAGVGKGRTIAGLIWENWQHGRHKALWVSVGSDLKFDARRDLDDVGATYIEVHALNKLPYSKLDSKAVGIKDGVVFLTYSSLIASSEKGRSRLQQLVQWCGSEFDGLLVFDECHKAKNLIPEAGGQATRTGEAVLEIQARLPEARVVYCSATGASEPRNMGYMVRLGLWGAGTCFLKFHDFLGALDKGGVGALELVAMDMKARGMYVCRTLSYKGAEFEVIEAPLEENMMVMYKKAAEFWAELRVELLSASAFLSEEKPISSQVWRLYWASHQRFFRHMCMSAKVPAALRLAKQALADDKCVVIGLQSTGEARTEEAVTKYGLELDDFVSGPRELLLKLVEENYPLPPKPDSAPEESVRELQRKRHSATPGVSCKGRVRKVAKWKAASDDESDEDSQTESDHESTESDEEFQICEICNSEEEKKLLLRCSCCGRLVHPACLVPPWTDILPDDWSCYSCREKTNEYFKARDAYVAELLKRYEAAQERKSKILDIIRSLDLPNNPLDDLIDQLGGPENVAEMTGRRGMLIRASTGKGVIYQARNTKEVAMEMVNMHEKQLFMDGKKLVAIISEAGSAGVSLQADRRAVNQKRRVHITLELPWSADRAIQQFGRTHRSNQASAPQYRLLFTNLGGERRFASIVAKRLESLGALTQGDRRAGLSLSAFNYDSNYGKRALAMMYRGIMEQDPLPVVPPGCSSENPASVQEFITKAKAALISVGIVRDTVLCNGKDAGKVTGRIVDSDMHDVGRFLNRLLGLPPEIQNRLFELFISILDLLVHNARSEGQFDSGIVDIRGNIIELQGSPKTVFVDNLSGASTVLFTFIVDRGMTWESAKNLLDEREKDGGGCVSDGFYESRREWMGKRHFMLAFEGSAAGMFKIFRPAVGEALREMSLPELKSKYKKVSSIEKASKGWQDEYDVSSKQCMHGPKCKFGNYCTVGRRLQEVNVLGGLIFPVWGTIERALSKQARQSHKRIRVVRLETTTDNQRIVGLLIPNAAVETVLQDLSWVHDIDD
;
A
#
# COMPACT_ATOMS: atom_id res chain seq x y z
N MET A 1 4.48 73.66 -17.06
CA MET A 1 5.33 74.57 -17.86
C MET A 1 6.75 74.01 -17.84
N GLY A 2 7.60 74.31 -18.82
CA GLY A 2 8.95 73.72 -18.92
C GLY A 2 10.07 74.75 -19.03
N GLN A 3 11.31 74.28 -18.81
CA GLN A 3 12.58 75.01 -18.98
C GLN A 3 12.78 76.27 -18.09
N PRO A 4 13.99 76.88 -18.05
CA PRO A 4 15.32 76.39 -18.42
C PRO A 4 16.05 75.86 -17.13
N SER A 5 17.33 76.04 -16.75
CA SER A 5 18.52 76.75 -17.28
C SER A 5 19.83 76.13 -16.74
N GLY A 6 20.96 76.42 -17.39
CA GLY A 6 22.27 76.60 -16.72
C GLY A 6 22.63 78.10 -16.71
N PRO A 7 23.89 78.54 -16.50
CA PRO A 7 25.17 77.83 -16.31
C PRO A 7 25.81 78.29 -14.95
N PRO A 8 27.13 78.57 -14.72
CA PRO A 8 28.38 78.26 -15.45
C PRO A 8 29.58 77.74 -14.63
N ALA A 9 30.64 77.37 -15.38
CA ALA A 9 32.09 77.47 -15.11
C ALA A 9 32.70 76.99 -13.76
N SER A 10 33.77 76.18 -13.86
CA SER A 10 34.47 75.53 -12.73
C SER A 10 35.93 75.96 -12.57
N PRO A 11 36.37 76.23 -11.32
CA PRO A 11 37.74 76.00 -10.84
C PRO A 11 37.90 74.64 -10.13
N PRO A 12 39.13 74.16 -9.84
CA PRO A 12 39.39 72.74 -9.52
C PRO A 12 39.35 72.38 -8.01
N LEU A 13 38.65 71.29 -7.68
CA LEU A 13 38.57 70.62 -6.36
C LEU A 13 38.24 69.11 -6.56
N PRO A 14 38.40 68.22 -5.56
CA PRO A 14 39.67 67.73 -5.02
C PRO A 14 39.75 66.18 -5.24
N PRO A 15 40.44 65.32 -4.45
CA PRO A 15 40.83 63.98 -4.94
C PRO A 15 39.65 63.02 -5.13
N ALA A 16 39.53 62.45 -6.32
CA ALA A 16 38.53 61.42 -6.63
C ALA A 16 38.83 60.11 -5.88
N ALA A 17 37.78 59.49 -5.33
CA ALA A 17 37.88 58.27 -4.53
C ALA A 17 38.50 57.09 -5.30
N ALA A 18 39.16 56.19 -4.56
CA ALA A 18 39.76 55.00 -5.14
C ALA A 18 38.70 54.13 -5.87
N PRO A 19 39.04 53.54 -7.03
CA PRO A 19 38.11 52.73 -7.80
C PRO A 19 37.64 51.51 -7.01
N PRO A 20 36.35 51.11 -7.10
CA PRO A 20 35.87 49.88 -6.47
C PRO A 20 36.61 48.67 -7.06
N PRO A 21 36.96 47.67 -6.23
CA PRO A 21 37.84 46.57 -6.63
C PRO A 21 37.28 45.81 -7.84
N GLY A 22 38.12 45.67 -8.88
CA GLY A 22 37.77 45.02 -10.14
C GLY A 22 37.35 45.96 -11.29
N SER A 23 37.18 47.26 -11.05
CA SER A 23 36.87 48.22 -12.14
C SER A 23 38.10 48.54 -13.00
N CYS A 24 37.87 48.74 -14.30
CA CYS A 24 38.90 48.92 -15.33
C CYS A 24 38.85 50.36 -15.89
N GLN A 25 40.00 50.92 -16.30
CA GLN A 25 40.05 52.26 -16.90
C GLN A 25 40.22 52.20 -18.42
N VAL A 26 39.39 52.96 -19.13
CA VAL A 26 39.34 53.01 -20.60
C VAL A 26 39.23 54.45 -21.10
N ARG A 27 39.85 54.75 -22.25
CA ARG A 27 39.78 56.07 -22.88
C ARG A 27 38.63 56.11 -23.90
N CYS A 28 37.78 57.12 -23.80
CA CYS A 28 36.66 57.34 -24.72
C CYS A 28 37.15 57.58 -26.16
N ALA A 29 36.59 56.85 -27.12
CA ALA A 29 36.82 57.04 -28.55
C ALA A 29 36.28 58.38 -29.07
N GLY A 30 35.18 58.89 -28.51
CA GLY A 30 34.51 60.11 -28.97
C GLY A 30 35.07 61.43 -28.41
N CYS A 31 35.61 61.43 -27.18
CA CYS A 31 36.10 62.66 -26.53
C CYS A 31 37.44 62.50 -25.77
N HIS A 32 38.09 61.33 -25.88
CA HIS A 32 39.41 61.01 -25.33
C HIS A 32 39.62 61.21 -23.82
N GLY A 33 38.55 61.47 -23.06
CA GLY A 33 38.54 61.40 -21.60
C GLY A 33 38.68 59.97 -21.11
N ILE A 34 39.39 59.78 -20.00
CA ILE A 34 39.53 58.48 -19.32
C ILE A 34 38.31 58.27 -18.41
N LEU A 35 37.78 57.05 -18.41
CA LEU A 35 36.61 56.61 -17.66
C LEU A 35 36.98 55.37 -16.84
N ALA A 36 36.39 55.22 -15.64
CA ALA A 36 36.41 53.96 -14.91
C ALA A 36 35.09 53.21 -15.18
N VAL A 37 35.19 51.96 -15.61
CA VAL A 37 34.06 51.08 -15.97
C VAL A 37 34.02 49.90 -14.99
N ALA A 38 32.83 49.58 -14.48
CA ALA A 38 32.63 48.56 -13.46
C ALA A 38 32.94 47.14 -13.99
N PRO A 39 33.41 46.21 -13.12
CA PRO A 39 33.64 44.83 -13.52
C PRO A 39 32.35 44.22 -14.09
N GLY A 40 32.45 43.60 -15.27
CA GLY A 40 31.33 42.92 -15.93
C GLY A 40 30.48 43.78 -16.88
N MET A 41 30.72 45.09 -17.00
CA MET A 41 30.11 45.88 -18.07
C MET A 41 30.88 45.68 -19.39
N THR A 42 30.24 45.13 -20.42
CA THR A 42 30.82 44.98 -21.77
C THR A 42 30.60 46.22 -22.65
N GLU A 43 29.51 46.94 -22.40
CA GLU A 43 29.11 48.17 -23.09
C GLU A 43 28.95 49.30 -22.07
N PHE A 44 29.38 50.51 -22.43
CA PHE A 44 29.27 51.70 -21.60
C PHE A 44 29.11 52.95 -22.48
N ILE A 45 28.34 53.92 -22.00
CA ILE A 45 28.17 55.22 -22.68
C ILE A 45 29.12 56.22 -22.02
N CYS A 46 29.90 56.96 -22.80
CA CYS A 46 30.75 58.00 -22.21
C CYS A 46 29.88 59.14 -21.66
N PRO A 47 29.90 59.44 -20.34
CA PRO A 47 29.04 60.46 -19.75
C PRO A 47 29.32 61.88 -20.29
N LYS A 48 30.52 62.12 -20.86
CA LYS A 48 30.97 63.43 -21.33
C LYS A 48 30.65 63.75 -22.79
N CYS A 49 30.35 62.74 -23.62
CA CYS A 49 29.98 62.94 -25.04
C CYS A 49 28.87 62.01 -25.54
N GLN A 50 28.26 61.21 -24.66
CA GLN A 50 27.12 60.32 -24.91
C GLN A 50 27.29 59.28 -26.03
N LEU A 51 28.52 59.04 -26.49
CA LEU A 51 28.82 57.99 -27.48
C LEU A 51 28.82 56.60 -26.78
N PRO A 52 27.96 55.65 -27.21
CA PRO A 52 28.01 54.26 -26.73
C PRO A 52 29.24 53.54 -27.26
N GLN A 53 29.93 52.80 -26.40
CA GLN A 53 31.21 52.15 -26.68
C GLN A 53 31.27 50.77 -26.02
N MET A 54 32.08 49.88 -26.59
CA MET A 54 32.43 48.59 -25.99
C MET A 54 33.85 48.64 -25.42
N LEU A 55 34.12 47.80 -24.43
CA LEU A 55 35.47 47.60 -23.91
C LEU A 55 36.37 46.89 -24.95
N PRO A 56 37.66 47.26 -25.11
CA PRO A 56 38.58 46.49 -25.95
C PRO A 56 38.68 45.02 -25.50
N PRO A 57 38.76 44.05 -26.43
CA PRO A 57 38.74 42.62 -26.09
C PRO A 57 39.85 42.19 -25.12
N GLU A 58 41.00 42.86 -25.13
CA GLU A 58 42.15 42.58 -24.27
C GLU A 58 41.92 42.99 -22.80
N LEU A 59 40.93 43.86 -22.55
CA LEU A 59 40.54 44.36 -21.23
C LEU A 59 39.21 43.78 -20.74
N MET A 60 38.51 42.98 -21.56
CA MET A 60 37.38 42.17 -21.11
C MET A 60 37.90 40.99 -20.28
N ALA A 61 37.58 40.98 -18.98
CA ALA A 61 38.10 39.98 -18.05
C ALA A 61 37.75 38.54 -18.49
N PRO A 62 38.73 37.63 -18.62
CA PRO A 62 38.50 36.30 -19.18
C PRO A 62 37.71 35.40 -18.21
N PRO A 63 36.69 34.64 -18.67
CA PRO A 63 35.92 33.75 -17.81
C PRO A 63 36.74 32.50 -17.41
N PRO A 64 36.99 32.25 -16.11
CA PRO A 64 37.60 31.02 -15.64
C PRO A 64 36.66 29.81 -15.85
N PRO A 65 37.20 28.59 -15.91
CA PRO A 65 37.33 27.91 -17.19
C PRO A 65 36.07 27.18 -17.68
N ARG A 66 35.84 27.21 -19.00
CA ARG A 66 34.89 26.34 -19.72
C ARG A 66 35.54 25.69 -20.93
N ARG A 67 35.63 24.36 -20.93
CA ARG A 67 35.85 23.41 -22.04
C ARG A 67 35.69 21.99 -21.46
N PRO A 68 35.37 20.93 -22.25
CA PRO A 68 34.92 20.91 -23.65
C PRO A 68 33.40 21.20 -23.76
N PRO A 69 32.75 21.02 -24.93
CA PRO A 69 31.28 20.99 -25.02
C PRO A 69 30.71 19.56 -24.87
N PRO A 70 29.97 19.25 -23.79
CA PRO A 70 29.13 18.05 -23.72
C PRO A 70 27.65 18.37 -24.00
N GLN A 71 27.01 17.50 -24.80
CA GLN A 71 25.58 17.10 -24.85
C GLN A 71 24.50 18.03 -24.26
N ALA A 72 23.39 18.17 -24.98
CA ALA A 72 22.20 18.92 -24.55
C ALA A 72 21.68 18.48 -23.16
N ARG A 73 21.90 19.33 -22.16
CA ARG A 73 21.36 19.18 -20.79
C ARG A 73 20.13 20.07 -20.62
N GLY A 74 19.17 19.61 -19.83
CA GLY A 74 18.03 20.43 -19.39
C GLY A 74 16.71 20.19 -20.14
N ILE A 75 16.44 18.96 -20.60
CA ILE A 75 15.05 18.49 -20.69
C ILE A 75 14.54 18.46 -19.24
N ASP A 76 13.61 19.35 -18.92
CA ASP A 76 12.93 19.38 -17.63
C ASP A 76 11.58 18.69 -17.80
N PRO A 77 11.41 17.43 -17.33
CA PRO A 77 10.19 16.67 -17.56
C PRO A 77 9.00 17.19 -16.76
N THR A 78 9.17 18.17 -15.85
CA THR A 78 8.05 18.77 -15.11
C THR A 78 7.47 20.02 -15.79
N LYS A 79 7.98 20.43 -16.97
CA LYS A 79 7.56 21.64 -17.69
C LYS A 79 7.00 21.32 -19.08
N ILE A 80 6.08 22.16 -19.56
CA ILE A 80 5.40 21.96 -20.84
C ILE A 80 6.37 22.25 -21.98
N GLN A 81 6.51 21.32 -22.94
CA GLN A 81 7.44 21.50 -24.06
C GLN A 81 6.71 21.88 -25.35
N LEU A 82 7.16 22.98 -25.98
CA LEU A 82 6.62 23.50 -27.24
C LEU A 82 7.75 23.77 -28.24
N PRO A 83 7.68 23.25 -29.48
CA PRO A 83 8.57 23.66 -30.55
C PRO A 83 8.16 25.04 -31.09
N CYS A 84 9.10 25.96 -31.18
CA CYS A 84 8.87 27.27 -31.78
C CYS A 84 8.59 27.12 -33.29
N ALA A 85 7.44 27.58 -33.77
CA ALA A 85 7.06 27.49 -35.19
C ALA A 85 8.06 28.16 -36.16
N ARG A 86 8.87 29.13 -35.69
CA ARG A 86 9.79 29.91 -36.53
C ARG A 86 11.21 29.33 -36.59
N CYS A 87 11.80 28.95 -35.44
CA CYS A 87 13.18 28.43 -35.38
C CYS A 87 13.27 26.92 -35.08
N LYS A 88 12.12 26.24 -34.88
CA LYS A 88 11.98 24.81 -34.54
C LYS A 88 12.67 24.32 -33.25
N ALA A 89 13.32 25.20 -32.49
CA ALA A 89 13.84 24.87 -31.17
C ALA A 89 12.70 24.49 -30.20
N ILE A 90 12.92 23.43 -29.40
CA ILE A 90 11.99 22.97 -28.37
C ILE A 90 12.23 23.77 -27.09
N LEU A 91 11.15 24.31 -26.51
CA LEU A 91 11.19 25.25 -25.39
C LEU A 91 10.46 24.68 -24.17
N ASN A 92 11.10 24.71 -23.00
CA ASN A 92 10.44 24.43 -21.71
C ASN A 92 9.65 25.66 -21.26
N VAL A 93 8.32 25.63 -21.42
CA VAL A 93 7.40 26.70 -21.04
C VAL A 93 6.90 26.47 -19.60
N PRO A 94 6.94 27.50 -18.71
CA PRO A 94 6.36 27.40 -17.37
C PRO A 94 4.84 27.21 -17.40
N HIS A 95 4.31 26.45 -16.43
CA HIS A 95 2.87 26.27 -16.25
C HIS A 95 2.16 27.62 -15.95
N GLY A 96 0.97 27.80 -16.52
CA GLY A 96 0.10 28.96 -16.23
C GLY A 96 0.24 30.18 -17.14
N LEU A 97 1.20 30.21 -18.09
CA LEU A 97 1.36 31.33 -19.02
C LEU A 97 0.60 31.08 -20.34
N ALA A 98 -0.33 32.00 -20.68
CA ALA A 98 -1.13 31.92 -21.91
C ALA A 98 -0.39 32.42 -23.17
N ARG A 99 0.72 33.14 -23.00
CA ARG A 99 1.64 33.57 -24.06
C ARG A 99 3.09 33.45 -23.61
N PHE A 100 3.98 33.12 -24.53
CA PHE A 100 5.39 32.90 -24.27
C PHE A 100 6.24 33.25 -25.49
N ALA A 101 7.08 34.28 -25.39
CA ALA A 101 8.00 34.64 -26.46
C ALA A 101 9.17 33.63 -26.56
N CYS A 102 9.46 33.15 -27.77
CA CYS A 102 10.58 32.24 -28.00
C CYS A 102 11.93 32.93 -27.66
N PRO A 103 12.70 32.43 -26.67
CA PRO A 103 13.96 33.07 -26.24
C PRO A 103 15.09 32.99 -27.28
N GLN A 104 14.93 32.21 -28.37
CA GLN A 104 15.92 32.13 -29.45
C GLN A 104 15.58 32.97 -30.69
N CYS A 105 14.33 33.41 -30.89
CA CYS A 105 13.94 34.14 -32.10
C CYS A 105 12.81 35.18 -31.91
N GLY A 106 12.45 35.51 -30.67
CA GLY A 106 11.54 36.60 -30.32
C GLY A 106 10.09 36.49 -30.79
N VAL A 107 9.65 35.36 -31.36
CA VAL A 107 8.27 35.20 -31.82
C VAL A 107 7.35 34.87 -30.63
N ASP A 108 6.24 35.59 -30.49
CA ASP A 108 5.28 35.41 -29.40
C ASP A 108 4.37 34.19 -29.68
N LEU A 109 4.44 33.17 -28.82
CA LEU A 109 3.69 31.92 -28.97
C LEU A 109 2.48 31.95 -28.04
N SER A 110 1.27 31.88 -28.60
CA SER A 110 0.05 31.64 -27.82
C SER A 110 0.01 30.18 -27.34
N VAL A 111 -0.04 29.96 -26.03
CA VAL A 111 -0.08 28.62 -25.41
C VAL A 111 -1.52 28.11 -25.43
N ASP A 112 -1.95 27.68 -26.61
CA ASP A 112 -3.25 27.04 -26.83
C ASP A 112 -3.19 25.58 -26.36
N PHE A 113 -3.51 25.35 -25.09
CA PHE A 113 -3.50 24.03 -24.43
C PHE A 113 -4.27 22.97 -25.24
N SER A 114 -5.38 23.36 -25.89
CA SER A 114 -6.20 22.51 -26.75
C SER A 114 -5.46 21.97 -27.99
N LYS A 115 -4.48 22.71 -28.52
CA LYS A 115 -3.65 22.26 -29.66
C LYS A 115 -2.40 21.49 -29.23
N LEU A 116 -1.94 21.70 -28.01
CA LEU A 116 -0.73 21.08 -27.46
C LEU A 116 -0.86 19.55 -27.33
N GLN A 117 -2.06 19.09 -26.95
CA GLN A 117 -2.39 17.67 -26.84
C GLN A 117 -2.31 16.94 -28.19
N ASN A 118 -2.72 17.60 -29.29
CA ASN A 118 -2.61 17.06 -30.65
C ASN A 118 -1.14 16.97 -31.13
N TYR A 119 -0.25 17.84 -30.64
CA TYR A 119 1.16 17.82 -31.03
C TYR A 119 1.92 16.66 -30.35
N LEU A 120 1.57 16.33 -29.10
CA LEU A 120 2.06 15.13 -28.42
C LEU A 120 1.56 13.85 -29.09
N ALA A 121 0.31 13.82 -29.55
CA ALA A 121 -0.22 12.71 -30.33
C ALA A 121 0.49 12.54 -31.70
N ALA A 122 0.87 13.64 -32.36
CA ALA A 122 1.60 13.62 -33.63
C ALA A 122 3.08 13.19 -33.50
N ALA A 123 3.69 13.35 -32.32
CA ALA A 123 5.05 12.84 -32.07
C ALA A 123 5.08 11.31 -32.04
N ALA A 124 4.01 10.67 -31.58
CA ALA A 124 3.88 9.22 -31.46
C ALA A 124 3.64 8.48 -32.81
N SER A 125 3.37 9.20 -33.90
CA SER A 125 3.06 8.61 -35.22
C SER A 125 4.17 8.76 -36.27
N SER A 126 5.39 9.10 -35.85
CA SER A 126 6.56 9.25 -36.74
C SER A 126 7.31 7.93 -37.03
N SER A 127 6.73 6.78 -36.68
CA SER A 127 7.31 5.44 -36.85
C SER A 127 7.02 4.75 -38.19
N SER A 128 6.72 5.51 -39.27
CA SER A 128 6.54 4.93 -40.61
C SER A 128 6.67 5.96 -41.76
N ALA A 129 7.88 6.14 -42.31
CA ALA A 129 8.13 6.58 -43.71
C ALA A 129 9.64 6.72 -44.00
N ALA A 130 10.31 5.63 -44.37
CA ALA A 130 11.72 5.65 -44.83
C ALA A 130 11.91 4.73 -46.05
N ALA A 131 11.34 5.14 -47.19
CA ALA A 131 11.46 4.42 -48.46
C ALA A 131 11.50 5.38 -49.65
N SER A 132 12.26 5.01 -50.69
CA SER A 132 12.48 5.70 -51.97
C SER A 132 13.42 6.93 -51.98
N ALA A 133 13.93 7.24 -53.19
CA ALA A 133 14.91 8.26 -53.57
C ALA A 133 16.37 8.06 -53.09
N ALA A 134 17.32 8.09 -54.04
CA ALA A 134 18.76 7.91 -53.84
C ALA A 134 19.57 8.76 -54.85
N ALA A 135 20.91 8.60 -54.85
CA ALA A 135 21.92 9.27 -55.71
C ALA A 135 22.36 10.69 -55.25
N THR A 136 23.63 11.12 -55.35
CA THR A 136 24.83 10.48 -55.94
C THR A 136 26.15 11.02 -55.36
N LEU A 137 27.20 10.17 -55.33
CA LEU A 137 28.66 10.49 -55.24
C LEU A 137 29.21 11.11 -53.91
N PRO A 138 30.53 10.95 -53.59
CA PRO A 138 31.40 9.79 -53.88
C PRO A 138 32.31 9.35 -52.70
N GLY A 139 32.50 8.02 -52.57
CA GLY A 139 33.79 7.39 -52.26
C GLY A 139 34.56 7.73 -50.98
N LEU A 140 34.19 7.09 -49.86
CA LEU A 140 35.13 6.66 -48.81
C LEU A 140 34.89 5.17 -48.50
N PRO A 141 35.90 4.40 -48.06
CA PRO A 141 35.76 2.97 -47.87
C PRO A 141 34.85 2.64 -46.69
N HIS A 142 33.74 1.96 -46.97
CA HIS A 142 32.90 1.36 -45.93
C HIS A 142 33.60 0.15 -45.32
N GLU A 143 33.80 0.17 -44.00
CA GLU A 143 33.80 -1.08 -43.23
C GLU A 143 32.41 -1.73 -43.30
N PRO A 144 32.31 -3.07 -43.34
CA PRO A 144 31.02 -3.76 -43.38
C PRO A 144 30.23 -3.50 -42.08
N PRO A 145 28.89 -3.46 -42.13
CA PRO A 145 28.07 -3.37 -40.92
C PRO A 145 28.34 -4.56 -40.01
N GLU A 146 28.47 -4.30 -38.70
CA GLU A 146 28.77 -5.34 -37.72
C GLU A 146 27.66 -6.41 -37.67
N GLU A 147 28.02 -7.68 -37.81
CA GLU A 147 27.09 -8.80 -37.64
C GLU A 147 26.62 -8.89 -36.19
N ILE A 148 25.39 -8.43 -35.93
CA ILE A 148 24.76 -8.53 -34.62
C ILE A 148 24.36 -10.00 -34.38
N ASN A 149 25.09 -10.70 -33.52
CA ASN A 149 24.80 -12.09 -33.16
C ASN A 149 23.51 -12.16 -32.30
N GLU A 150 22.38 -12.44 -32.95
CA GLU A 150 21.07 -12.63 -32.32
C GLU A 150 21.10 -13.65 -31.17
N VAL A 151 21.91 -14.72 -31.30
CA VAL A 151 22.01 -15.79 -30.29
C VAL A 151 22.78 -15.31 -29.06
N ALA A 152 23.82 -14.49 -29.24
CA ALA A 152 24.52 -13.86 -28.13
C ALA A 152 23.61 -12.86 -27.40
N ILE A 153 22.72 -12.14 -28.09
CA ILE A 153 21.72 -11.26 -27.46
C ILE A 153 20.66 -12.06 -26.69
N ASP A 154 20.15 -13.16 -27.24
CA ASP A 154 19.25 -14.06 -26.48
C ASP A 154 19.95 -14.55 -25.19
N VAL A 155 21.25 -14.89 -25.24
CA VAL A 155 22.05 -15.29 -24.06
C VAL A 155 22.38 -14.12 -23.11
N GLU A 156 22.66 -12.91 -23.59
CA GLU A 156 22.82 -11.72 -22.72
C GLU A 156 21.56 -11.47 -21.88
N ARG A 157 20.38 -11.68 -22.47
CA ARG A 157 19.10 -11.50 -21.80
C ARG A 157 18.85 -12.60 -20.77
N GLU A 158 19.15 -13.87 -21.09
CA GLU A 158 19.08 -14.98 -20.13
C GLU A 158 20.07 -14.81 -18.96
N GLU A 159 21.30 -14.34 -19.21
CA GLU A 159 22.27 -14.04 -18.14
C GLU A 159 21.83 -12.85 -17.25
N ASP A 160 21.17 -11.83 -17.82
CA ASP A 160 20.65 -10.70 -17.05
C ASP A 160 19.29 -10.96 -16.36
N GLU A 161 18.49 -11.93 -16.83
CA GLU A 161 17.22 -12.37 -16.20
C GLU A 161 17.43 -13.05 -14.84
N GLY A 162 18.54 -13.79 -14.69
CA GLY A 162 18.96 -14.43 -13.44
C GLY A 162 18.36 -15.83 -13.19
N GLY A 163 19.15 -16.66 -12.48
CA GLY A 163 18.83 -18.06 -12.20
C GLY A 163 17.61 -18.32 -11.29
N THR A 164 17.16 -19.57 -11.31
CA THR A 164 15.93 -20.07 -10.69
C THR A 164 15.96 -20.09 -9.16
N VAL A 165 14.85 -19.72 -8.53
CA VAL A 165 14.64 -19.79 -7.07
C VAL A 165 14.85 -21.22 -6.54
N GLY A 166 15.85 -21.40 -5.67
CA GLY A 166 16.13 -22.61 -4.90
C GLY A 166 15.51 -22.61 -3.51
N GLU A 167 15.99 -23.50 -2.63
CA GLU A 167 15.34 -23.76 -1.34
C GLU A 167 15.28 -22.52 -0.42
N THR A 168 14.12 -22.28 0.19
CA THR A 168 13.81 -21.04 0.92
C THR A 168 14.05 -21.11 2.42
N PHE A 169 14.14 -22.32 2.99
CA PHE A 169 14.29 -22.55 4.43
C PHE A 169 15.33 -23.64 4.72
N THR A 170 15.90 -23.63 5.93
CA THR A 170 16.86 -24.64 6.42
C THR A 170 16.62 -24.88 7.91
N ASP A 171 16.74 -26.15 8.36
CA ASP A 171 16.57 -26.53 9.76
C ASP A 171 17.60 -25.81 10.65
N TYR A 172 17.12 -25.11 11.68
CA TYR A 172 17.92 -24.24 12.51
C TYR A 172 18.29 -24.88 13.85
N ARG A 173 19.56 -24.70 14.24
CA ARG A 173 20.08 -24.96 15.59
C ARG A 173 21.07 -23.84 15.96
N PRO A 174 21.24 -23.48 17.24
CA PRO A 174 22.20 -22.46 17.65
C PRO A 174 23.62 -22.87 17.20
N PRO A 175 24.29 -22.07 16.34
CA PRO A 175 25.57 -22.47 15.77
C PRO A 175 26.76 -22.19 16.70
N ARG A 176 26.60 -21.28 17.67
CA ARG A 176 27.64 -20.84 18.61
C ARG A 176 27.37 -21.21 20.08
N LEU A 177 26.20 -21.77 20.39
CA LEU A 177 25.75 -22.01 21.78
C LEU A 177 25.26 -23.44 21.99
N SER A 178 26.02 -24.22 22.77
CA SER A 178 25.67 -25.58 23.19
C SER A 178 24.82 -25.63 24.48
N LEU A 179 24.08 -24.56 24.78
CA LEU A 179 23.37 -24.38 26.06
C LEU A 179 21.89 -24.81 26.00
N GLY A 180 21.42 -25.52 27.03
CA GLY A 180 20.02 -25.91 27.17
C GLY A 180 19.57 -27.08 26.29
N HIS A 181 18.26 -27.36 26.29
CA HIS A 181 17.69 -28.51 25.58
C HIS A 181 17.20 -28.12 24.16
N LEU A 182 17.16 -29.10 23.24
CA LEU A 182 16.59 -28.90 21.90
C LEU A 182 15.12 -28.49 21.99
N HIS A 183 14.70 -27.52 21.17
CA HIS A 183 13.31 -27.08 21.09
C HIS A 183 12.37 -28.26 20.74
N PRO A 184 11.15 -28.37 21.33
CA PRO A 184 10.30 -29.58 21.21
C PRO A 184 9.88 -29.99 19.80
N ASP A 185 9.87 -29.05 18.86
CA ASP A 185 9.50 -29.23 17.46
C ASP A 185 10.56 -28.61 16.54
N PRO A 186 10.73 -29.09 15.29
CA PRO A 186 11.69 -28.51 14.35
C PRO A 186 11.41 -27.04 14.06
N VAL A 187 12.46 -26.22 14.12
CA VAL A 187 12.45 -24.79 13.80
C VAL A 187 13.37 -24.56 12.61
N VAL A 188 12.97 -23.68 11.70
CA VAL A 188 13.70 -23.32 10.48
C VAL A 188 14.00 -21.83 10.46
N GLU A 189 15.06 -21.42 9.77
CA GLU A 189 15.24 -20.02 9.34
C GLU A 189 15.27 -19.95 7.81
N THR A 190 15.19 -18.73 7.24
CA THR A 190 15.33 -18.60 5.79
C THR A 190 16.75 -18.98 5.39
N SER A 191 16.88 -19.62 4.24
CA SER A 191 18.18 -20.02 3.70
C SER A 191 19.14 -18.84 3.50
N SER A 192 18.63 -17.65 3.17
CA SER A 192 19.37 -16.39 3.12
C SER A 192 19.97 -16.00 4.48
N LEU A 193 19.20 -16.15 5.57
CA LEU A 193 19.70 -15.93 6.94
C LEU A 193 20.68 -17.02 7.36
N SER A 194 20.52 -18.27 6.91
CA SER A 194 21.43 -19.39 7.26
C SER A 194 22.86 -19.22 6.72
N ALA A 195 23.03 -18.46 5.63
CA ALA A 195 24.36 -18.11 5.11
C ALA A 195 25.12 -17.10 5.99
N VAL A 196 24.48 -16.50 7.00
CA VAL A 196 25.08 -15.52 7.91
C VAL A 196 25.04 -16.04 9.33
N GLN A 197 26.21 -16.13 9.96
CA GLN A 197 26.34 -16.49 11.36
C GLN A 197 26.13 -15.26 12.26
N PRO A 198 25.52 -15.42 13.46
CA PRO A 198 25.55 -14.39 14.49
C PRO A 198 26.99 -14.19 15.01
N PRO A 199 27.30 -13.06 15.68
CA PRO A 199 28.61 -12.83 16.29
C PRO A 199 28.87 -13.81 17.43
N GLU A 200 30.09 -13.88 17.95
CA GLU A 200 30.38 -14.75 19.10
C GLU A 200 29.57 -14.32 20.34
N PRO A 201 29.02 -15.28 21.11
CA PRO A 201 28.33 -15.00 22.37
C PRO A 201 29.35 -14.60 23.44
N THR A 202 29.16 -13.42 24.04
CA THR A 202 30.08 -12.86 25.07
C THR A 202 29.35 -12.48 26.36
N TYR A 203 28.13 -13.00 26.56
CA TYR A 203 27.28 -12.67 27.70
C TYR A 203 26.84 -13.91 28.47
N ASP A 204 27.31 -14.04 29.70
CA ASP A 204 26.93 -15.09 30.65
C ASP A 204 25.60 -14.74 31.36
N LEU A 205 24.63 -15.65 31.32
CA LEU A 205 23.34 -15.48 31.99
C LEU A 205 23.44 -15.76 33.49
N LYS A 206 22.90 -14.87 34.34
CA LYS A 206 22.73 -15.16 35.77
C LYS A 206 21.72 -16.26 36.04
N ILE A 207 20.66 -16.36 35.25
CA ILE A 207 19.63 -17.41 35.40
C ILE A 207 20.11 -18.80 34.95
N MET A 208 21.36 -18.96 34.46
CA MET A 208 21.82 -20.23 33.87
C MET A 208 21.73 -21.41 34.84
N ASP A 209 22.19 -21.20 36.07
CA ASP A 209 22.13 -22.17 37.17
C ASP A 209 20.70 -22.64 37.48
N GLU A 210 19.70 -21.79 37.25
CA GLU A 210 18.29 -22.06 37.50
C GLU A 210 17.65 -22.73 36.27
N LEU A 211 18.08 -22.35 35.06
CA LEU A 211 17.69 -22.94 33.78
C LEU A 211 18.19 -24.38 33.60
N GLU A 212 19.41 -24.72 34.02
CA GLU A 212 19.92 -26.11 33.89
C GLU A 212 19.14 -27.10 34.78
N LYS A 213 18.77 -26.64 35.99
CA LYS A 213 18.02 -27.42 36.97
C LYS A 213 16.55 -27.57 36.55
N SER A 214 15.92 -26.49 36.11
CA SER A 214 14.49 -26.46 35.74
C SER A 214 14.19 -26.90 34.31
N LYS A 215 15.14 -26.75 33.39
CA LYS A 215 15.06 -27.03 31.94
C LYS A 215 13.88 -26.37 31.24
N THR A 216 13.43 -25.21 31.74
CA THR A 216 12.24 -24.52 31.23
C THR A 216 12.43 -23.98 29.81
N LEU A 217 13.55 -23.31 29.52
CA LEU A 217 13.85 -22.73 28.21
C LEU A 217 14.67 -23.66 27.32
N SER A 218 14.37 -23.63 26.02
CA SER A 218 15.13 -24.33 24.97
C SER A 218 16.35 -23.52 24.52
N CYS A 219 17.30 -24.18 23.88
CA CYS A 219 18.56 -23.60 23.40
C CYS A 219 18.34 -22.36 22.50
N LEU A 220 17.32 -22.40 21.64
CA LEU A 220 16.90 -21.27 20.77
C LEU A 220 16.52 -20.02 21.56
N GLN A 221 15.86 -20.22 22.70
CA GLN A 221 15.36 -19.13 23.54
C GLN A 221 16.50 -18.55 24.39
N ILE A 222 17.34 -19.43 24.94
CA ILE A 222 18.57 -19.07 25.66
C ILE A 222 19.51 -18.24 24.78
N GLU A 223 19.76 -18.69 23.54
CA GLU A 223 20.49 -17.93 22.51
C GLU A 223 19.94 -16.51 22.30
N THR A 224 18.62 -16.36 22.31
CA THR A 224 17.98 -15.06 22.10
C THR A 224 18.17 -14.14 23.30
N ILE A 225 18.15 -14.68 24.52
CA ILE A 225 18.41 -13.93 25.75
C ILE A 225 19.87 -13.47 25.78
N VAL A 226 20.82 -14.36 25.45
CA VAL A 226 22.26 -14.04 25.35
C VAL A 226 22.50 -12.89 24.37
N TYR A 227 22.07 -13.00 23.11
CA TYR A 227 22.31 -11.94 22.12
C TYR A 227 21.55 -10.64 22.42
N ALA A 228 20.33 -10.69 22.98
CA ALA A 228 19.62 -9.49 23.38
C ALA A 228 20.32 -8.75 24.53
N CYS A 229 20.75 -9.48 25.57
CA CYS A 229 21.48 -8.90 26.69
C CYS A 229 22.86 -8.37 26.26
N GLN A 230 23.61 -9.13 25.44
CA GLN A 230 24.86 -8.67 24.81
C GLN A 230 24.64 -7.37 24.03
N ARG A 231 23.62 -7.31 23.16
CA ARG A 231 23.28 -6.09 22.41
C ARG A 231 22.91 -4.92 23.33
N HIS A 232 22.21 -5.17 24.43
CA HIS A 232 21.85 -4.17 25.44
C HIS A 232 23.04 -3.59 26.22
N HIS A 233 24.25 -4.15 26.13
CA HIS A 233 25.45 -3.53 26.71
C HIS A 233 25.99 -2.35 25.88
N HIS A 234 25.62 -2.24 24.61
CA HIS A 234 26.10 -1.18 23.72
C HIS A 234 25.18 0.06 23.72
N HIS A 235 25.78 1.22 23.48
CA HIS A 235 25.07 2.48 23.16
C HIS A 235 25.29 2.86 21.69
N LEU A 236 24.29 3.50 21.09
CA LEU A 236 24.38 4.12 19.77
C LEU A 236 25.08 5.49 19.87
N GLN A 237 25.60 6.01 18.76
CA GLN A 237 26.33 7.30 18.73
C GLN A 237 25.48 8.51 19.16
N ASN A 238 24.15 8.39 19.22
CA ASN A 238 23.25 9.41 19.77
C ASN A 238 23.11 9.35 21.30
N GLY A 239 23.89 8.51 22.00
CA GLY A 239 23.85 8.33 23.45
C GLY A 239 22.71 7.44 23.98
N SER A 240 21.87 6.86 23.13
CA SER A 240 20.80 5.95 23.56
C SER A 240 21.24 4.48 23.52
N ARG A 241 20.81 3.68 24.52
CA ARG A 241 21.14 2.24 24.59
C ARG A 241 20.60 1.48 23.37
N ALA A 242 21.39 0.59 22.78
CA ALA A 242 20.98 -0.20 21.63
C ALA A 242 19.84 -1.17 21.98
N GLY A 243 18.94 -1.38 21.02
CA GLY A 243 17.82 -2.31 21.10
C GLY A 243 18.06 -3.59 20.30
N PHE A 244 17.17 -4.57 20.51
CA PHE A 244 17.19 -5.88 19.87
C PHE A 244 15.83 -6.22 19.26
N PHE A 245 15.79 -7.00 18.17
CA PHE A 245 14.54 -7.39 17.49
C PHE A 245 14.37 -8.92 17.42
N ILE A 246 13.32 -9.42 18.08
CA ILE A 246 12.84 -10.80 17.98
C ILE A 246 11.84 -10.88 16.82
N GLY A 247 12.32 -11.31 15.66
CA GLY A 247 11.55 -11.55 14.45
C GLY A 247 10.88 -12.92 14.37
N ASP A 248 11.07 -13.79 15.37
CA ASP A 248 10.59 -15.19 15.32
C ASP A 248 9.09 -15.31 14.98
N GLY A 249 8.73 -16.40 14.32
CA GLY A 249 7.38 -16.72 13.88
C GLY A 249 6.39 -17.02 15.01
N ALA A 250 5.20 -17.50 14.63
CA ALA A 250 4.29 -18.14 15.58
C ALA A 250 4.87 -19.49 16.04
N GLY A 251 4.51 -19.94 17.24
CA GLY A 251 4.89 -21.25 17.77
C GLY A 251 6.30 -21.36 18.38
N VAL A 252 7.26 -20.50 18.05
CA VAL A 252 8.65 -20.55 18.57
C VAL A 252 8.79 -20.11 20.05
N GLY A 253 7.70 -19.69 20.69
CA GLY A 253 7.68 -19.42 22.14
C GLY A 253 8.16 -18.03 22.58
N LYS A 254 8.01 -16.99 21.73
CA LYS A 254 8.44 -15.60 21.99
C LYS A 254 8.07 -15.05 23.37
N GLY A 255 6.85 -15.32 23.88
CA GLY A 255 6.42 -14.86 25.20
C GLY A 255 7.25 -15.45 26.35
N ARG A 256 7.66 -16.72 26.26
CA ARG A 256 8.59 -17.35 27.20
C ARG A 256 10.01 -16.78 27.06
N THR A 257 10.42 -16.37 25.85
CA THR A 257 11.69 -15.64 25.64
C THR A 257 11.66 -14.25 26.30
N ILE A 258 10.53 -13.53 26.20
CA ILE A 258 10.31 -12.25 26.89
C ILE A 258 10.31 -12.45 28.41
N ALA A 259 9.64 -13.50 28.92
CA ALA A 259 9.66 -13.85 30.33
C ALA A 259 11.08 -14.16 30.84
N GLY A 260 11.88 -14.90 30.08
CA GLY A 260 13.31 -15.13 30.38
C GLY A 260 14.15 -13.85 30.40
N LEU A 261 13.89 -12.92 29.47
CA LEU A 261 14.53 -11.58 29.48
C LEU A 261 14.14 -10.75 30.71
N ILE A 262 12.88 -10.81 31.15
CA ILE A 262 12.42 -10.15 32.37
C ILE A 262 13.11 -10.78 33.60
N TRP A 263 13.20 -12.11 33.65
CA TRP A 263 13.82 -12.85 34.75
C TRP A 263 15.33 -12.58 34.87
N GLU A 264 16.08 -12.61 33.77
CA GLU A 264 17.51 -12.25 33.77
C GLU A 264 17.70 -10.80 34.24
N ASN A 265 16.92 -9.85 33.74
CA ASN A 265 16.99 -8.46 34.21
C ASN A 265 16.64 -8.31 35.70
N TRP A 266 15.74 -9.14 36.23
CA TRP A 266 15.43 -9.21 37.66
C TRP A 266 16.64 -9.67 38.48
N GLN A 267 17.39 -10.70 38.05
CA GLN A 267 18.63 -11.13 38.72
C GLN A 267 19.77 -10.09 38.61
N HIS A 268 19.62 -9.05 37.79
CA HIS A 268 20.48 -7.84 37.79
C HIS A 268 19.91 -6.67 38.61
N GLY A 269 18.87 -6.88 39.43
CA GLY A 269 18.27 -5.85 40.27
C GLY A 269 17.30 -4.91 39.56
N ARG A 270 17.04 -5.12 38.26
CA ARG A 270 16.19 -4.24 37.43
C ARG A 270 14.72 -4.64 37.56
N HIS A 271 14.16 -4.49 38.76
CA HIS A 271 12.83 -4.97 39.13
C HIS A 271 11.64 -4.22 38.49
N LYS A 272 11.85 -3.46 37.41
CA LYS A 272 10.79 -2.75 36.67
C LYS A 272 10.85 -3.08 35.19
N ALA A 273 9.73 -3.55 34.64
CA ALA A 273 9.58 -3.80 33.21
C ALA A 273 8.25 -3.28 32.65
N LEU A 274 8.26 -2.85 31.38
CA LEU A 274 7.08 -2.47 30.61
C LEU A 274 6.82 -3.49 29.50
N TRP A 275 5.64 -4.09 29.48
CA TRP A 275 5.21 -5.02 28.41
C TRP A 275 4.02 -4.41 27.67
N VAL A 276 4.30 -3.81 26.50
CA VAL A 276 3.28 -3.26 25.60
C VAL A 276 2.87 -4.35 24.61
N SER A 277 1.57 -4.68 24.55
CA SER A 277 1.03 -5.67 23.59
C SER A 277 -0.32 -5.19 22.99
N VAL A 278 -1.05 -6.09 22.32
CA VAL A 278 -2.20 -5.73 21.46
C VAL A 278 -3.56 -5.78 22.16
N GLY A 279 -3.71 -6.58 23.21
CA GLY A 279 -4.97 -6.78 23.94
C GLY A 279 -4.73 -6.98 25.43
N SER A 280 -5.72 -6.66 26.27
CA SER A 280 -5.63 -6.79 27.74
C SER A 280 -5.41 -8.23 28.19
N ASP A 281 -5.99 -9.17 27.47
CA ASP A 281 -6.21 -10.54 27.93
C ASP A 281 -4.92 -11.38 27.76
N LEU A 282 -4.02 -10.91 26.89
CA LEU A 282 -2.64 -11.36 26.78
C LEU A 282 -1.83 -11.15 28.07
N LYS A 283 -2.34 -10.41 29.08
CA LYS A 283 -1.79 -10.44 30.43
C LYS A 283 -1.76 -11.86 31.00
N PHE A 284 -2.80 -12.67 30.73
CA PHE A 284 -2.87 -14.04 31.24
C PHE A 284 -1.84 -14.95 30.53
N ASP A 285 -1.60 -14.74 29.23
CA ASP A 285 -0.48 -15.34 28.52
C ASP A 285 0.87 -14.90 29.09
N ALA A 286 1.09 -13.60 29.29
CA ALA A 286 2.33 -13.05 29.86
C ALA A 286 2.61 -13.55 31.28
N ARG A 287 1.58 -13.73 32.11
CA ARG A 287 1.74 -14.30 33.45
C ARG A 287 2.04 -15.79 33.39
N ARG A 288 1.30 -16.58 32.58
CA ARG A 288 1.64 -17.99 32.33
C ARG A 288 3.07 -18.12 31.84
N ASP A 289 3.52 -17.27 30.92
CA ASP A 289 4.86 -17.39 30.34
C ASP A 289 5.98 -17.06 31.36
N LEU A 290 5.70 -16.26 32.39
CA LEU A 290 6.57 -16.08 33.57
C LEU A 290 6.55 -17.31 34.50
N ASP A 291 5.38 -17.89 34.74
CA ASP A 291 5.24 -19.13 35.52
C ASP A 291 5.94 -20.32 34.83
N ASP A 292 5.74 -20.46 33.51
CA ASP A 292 6.34 -21.49 32.65
C ASP A 292 7.88 -21.39 32.56
N VAL A 293 8.51 -20.27 32.94
CA VAL A 293 9.99 -20.18 33.05
C VAL A 293 10.53 -20.35 34.46
N GLY A 294 9.67 -20.23 35.49
CA GLY A 294 10.03 -20.31 36.91
C GLY A 294 9.99 -18.97 37.67
N ALA A 295 9.72 -17.85 36.98
CA ALA A 295 9.71 -16.50 37.53
C ALA A 295 8.40 -16.15 38.27
N THR A 296 7.86 -17.10 39.05
CA THR A 296 6.53 -17.06 39.66
C THR A 296 6.34 -15.90 40.67
N TYR A 297 7.43 -15.37 41.21
CA TYR A 297 7.44 -14.25 42.16
C TYR A 297 7.31 -12.87 41.50
N ILE A 298 7.40 -12.77 40.16
CA ILE A 298 7.30 -11.49 39.45
C ILE A 298 5.82 -11.15 39.19
N GLU A 299 5.29 -10.13 39.88
CA GLU A 299 3.92 -9.67 39.67
C GLU A 299 3.71 -9.00 38.30
N VAL A 300 2.50 -9.13 37.77
CA VAL A 300 2.06 -8.52 36.52
C VAL A 300 0.86 -7.63 36.79
N HIS A 301 0.98 -6.32 36.57
CA HIS A 301 -0.06 -5.33 36.84
C HIS A 301 -0.74 -4.89 35.54
N ALA A 302 -2.07 -4.75 35.54
CA ALA A 302 -2.85 -4.43 34.34
C ALA A 302 -3.15 -2.92 34.26
N LEU A 303 -2.42 -2.16 33.44
CA LEU A 303 -2.52 -0.68 33.43
C LEU A 303 -3.94 -0.16 33.21
N ASN A 304 -4.75 -0.87 32.41
CA ASN A 304 -6.15 -0.53 32.15
C ASN A 304 -7.06 -0.63 33.40
N LYS A 305 -6.73 -1.49 34.37
CA LYS A 305 -7.48 -1.65 35.63
C LYS A 305 -6.90 -0.80 36.78
N LEU A 306 -5.90 0.06 36.51
CA LEU A 306 -5.27 0.97 37.47
C LEU A 306 -5.70 2.44 37.25
N PRO A 307 -5.81 3.27 38.31
CA PRO A 307 -6.17 4.69 38.19
C PRO A 307 -5.11 5.55 37.48
N TYR A 308 -5.44 6.80 37.17
CA TYR A 308 -4.55 7.84 36.60
C TYR A 308 -3.81 8.66 37.69
N SER A 309 -3.52 8.06 38.84
CA SER A 309 -2.59 8.56 39.86
C SER A 309 -1.19 7.97 39.64
N LYS A 310 -0.17 8.41 40.39
CA LYS A 310 1.17 7.80 40.24
C LYS A 310 1.13 6.32 40.66
N LEU A 311 1.78 5.45 39.90
CA LEU A 311 1.75 4.00 40.15
C LEU A 311 2.45 3.60 41.47
N ASP A 312 3.47 4.36 41.87
CA ASP A 312 4.21 4.26 43.12
C ASP A 312 3.49 4.89 44.34
N SER A 313 2.36 5.60 44.12
CA SER A 313 1.65 6.27 45.20
C SER A 313 1.03 5.29 46.21
N LYS A 314 0.82 5.72 47.45
CA LYS A 314 0.17 4.92 48.51
C LYS A 314 -1.23 4.37 48.14
N ALA A 315 -1.87 4.91 47.11
CA ALA A 315 -3.18 4.47 46.62
C ALA A 315 -3.11 3.41 45.49
N VAL A 316 -1.90 3.06 45.02
CA VAL A 316 -1.68 2.08 43.93
C VAL A 316 -0.60 1.06 44.29
N GLY A 317 0.48 1.49 44.96
CA GLY A 317 1.44 0.62 45.64
C GLY A 317 2.52 -0.05 44.77
N ILE A 318 2.49 0.11 43.45
CA ILE A 318 3.34 -0.61 42.51
C ILE A 318 4.73 0.05 42.45
N LYS A 319 5.71 -0.58 43.10
CA LYS A 319 7.11 -0.13 43.13
C LYS A 319 7.99 -0.83 42.09
N ASP A 320 7.67 -2.08 41.83
CA ASP A 320 8.40 -3.06 41.01
C ASP A 320 7.39 -3.93 40.25
N GLY A 321 7.85 -4.98 39.56
CA GLY A 321 7.03 -5.88 38.75
C GLY A 321 6.93 -5.48 37.26
N VAL A 322 6.05 -6.19 36.55
CA VAL A 322 5.77 -5.97 35.12
C VAL A 322 4.50 -5.15 34.99
N VAL A 323 4.58 -3.93 34.44
CA VAL A 323 3.39 -3.18 34.03
C VAL A 323 3.00 -3.62 32.62
N PHE A 324 1.89 -4.36 32.52
CA PHE A 324 1.32 -4.83 31.27
C PHE A 324 0.29 -3.83 30.74
N LEU A 325 0.41 -3.45 29.47
CA LEU A 325 -0.43 -2.43 28.85
C LEU A 325 -0.68 -2.71 27.36
N THR A 326 -1.73 -2.11 26.80
CA THR A 326 -1.98 -2.17 25.36
C THR A 326 -1.46 -0.93 24.63
N TYR A 327 -1.20 -1.03 23.32
CA TYR A 327 -0.95 0.13 22.46
C TYR A 327 -2.04 1.21 22.56
N SER A 328 -3.31 0.82 22.72
CA SER A 328 -4.43 1.73 22.96
C SER A 328 -4.38 2.37 24.34
N SER A 329 -3.85 1.67 25.35
CA SER A 329 -3.62 2.22 26.69
C SER A 329 -2.48 3.24 26.70
N LEU A 330 -1.42 3.04 25.89
CA LEU A 330 -0.27 3.96 25.82
C LEU A 330 -0.69 5.37 25.36
N ILE A 331 -1.63 5.46 24.41
CA ILE A 331 -2.18 6.72 23.89
C ILE A 331 -3.37 7.27 24.69
N ALA A 332 -3.79 6.60 25.77
CA ALA A 332 -4.97 7.00 26.53
C ALA A 332 -4.68 8.16 27.49
N SER A 333 -5.69 9.03 27.66
CA SER A 333 -5.68 10.11 28.63
C SER A 333 -6.99 10.10 29.44
N SER A 334 -6.93 10.52 30.70
CA SER A 334 -8.12 10.79 31.50
C SER A 334 -8.85 12.05 31.00
N GLU A 335 -10.14 12.18 31.31
CA GLU A 335 -10.93 13.42 31.19
C GLU A 335 -10.19 14.65 31.74
N LYS A 336 -9.47 14.50 32.87
CA LYS A 336 -8.65 15.54 33.51
C LYS A 336 -7.26 15.71 32.87
N GLY A 337 -7.14 15.47 31.56
CA GLY A 337 -5.94 15.70 30.74
C GLY A 337 -4.73 14.77 30.96
N ARG A 338 -4.67 13.97 32.02
CA ARG A 338 -3.50 13.14 32.37
C ARG A 338 -3.29 11.98 31.38
N SER A 339 -2.13 11.95 30.74
CA SER A 339 -1.72 10.88 29.81
C SER A 339 -1.14 9.65 30.52
N ARG A 340 -1.46 8.44 30.02
CA ARG A 340 -0.81 7.19 30.43
C ARG A 340 0.69 7.16 30.12
N LEU A 341 1.14 7.73 29.00
CA LEU A 341 2.57 7.80 28.66
C LEU A 341 3.34 8.58 29.73
N GLN A 342 2.80 9.72 30.19
CA GLN A 342 3.41 10.51 31.28
C GLN A 342 3.41 9.75 32.61
N GLN A 343 2.33 9.03 32.94
CA GLN A 343 2.24 8.18 34.12
C GLN A 343 3.32 7.08 34.12
N LEU A 344 3.58 6.46 32.96
CA LEU A 344 4.58 5.41 32.79
C LEU A 344 6.01 5.95 32.89
N VAL A 345 6.32 7.05 32.19
CA VAL A 345 7.62 7.71 32.28
C VAL A 345 7.92 8.18 33.70
N GLN A 346 6.92 8.66 34.45
CA GLN A 346 7.06 9.01 35.87
C GLN A 346 7.34 7.79 36.76
N TRP A 347 6.72 6.64 36.51
CA TRP A 347 6.99 5.41 37.26
C TRP A 347 8.36 4.80 36.93
N CYS A 348 8.80 4.90 35.68
CA CYS A 348 10.13 4.49 35.24
C CYS A 348 11.21 5.32 35.93
N GLY A 349 11.09 6.66 35.87
CA GLY A 349 12.12 7.61 36.28
C GLY A 349 13.09 7.94 35.15
N SER A 350 13.94 8.93 35.35
CA SER A 350 14.94 9.40 34.37
C SER A 350 16.10 8.40 34.16
N GLU A 351 16.42 7.61 35.19
CA GLU A 351 17.53 6.65 35.21
C GLU A 351 17.07 5.22 34.87
N PHE A 352 15.93 5.07 34.19
CA PHE A 352 15.36 3.76 33.88
C PHE A 352 16.19 2.99 32.85
N ASP A 353 16.94 2.00 33.33
CA ASP A 353 17.68 1.01 32.52
C ASP A 353 16.90 -0.31 32.31
N GLY A 354 15.68 -0.40 32.85
CA GLY A 354 14.82 -1.58 32.81
C GLY A 354 14.32 -1.96 31.41
N LEU A 355 13.63 -3.10 31.33
CA LEU A 355 13.18 -3.68 30.06
C LEU A 355 11.93 -2.98 29.52
N LEU A 356 11.97 -2.57 28.25
CA LEU A 356 10.83 -2.02 27.50
C LEU A 356 10.54 -2.92 26.29
N VAL A 357 9.47 -3.70 26.40
CA VAL A 357 9.07 -4.69 25.38
C VAL A 357 7.91 -4.14 24.56
N PHE A 358 8.09 -4.12 23.23
CA PHE A 358 7.04 -3.88 22.25
C PHE A 358 6.67 -5.22 21.59
N ASP A 359 5.64 -5.87 22.12
CA ASP A 359 5.13 -7.15 21.66
C ASP A 359 4.03 -6.99 20.58
N GLU A 360 4.13 -7.79 19.52
CA GLU A 360 3.43 -7.60 18.24
C GLU A 360 3.56 -6.15 17.71
N CYS A 361 4.79 -5.63 17.73
CA CYS A 361 5.12 -4.22 17.45
C CYS A 361 4.70 -3.69 16.06
N HIS A 362 4.29 -4.58 15.15
CA HIS A 362 3.69 -4.21 13.86
C HIS A 362 2.46 -3.28 13.98
N LYS A 363 1.84 -3.14 15.17
CA LYS A 363 0.79 -2.12 15.39
C LYS A 363 1.31 -0.68 15.26
N ALA A 364 2.59 -0.42 15.49
CA ALA A 364 3.21 0.90 15.32
C ALA A 364 3.61 1.22 13.86
N LYS A 365 3.38 0.30 12.90
CA LYS A 365 3.90 0.41 11.52
C LYS A 365 3.38 1.65 10.77
N ASN A 366 2.16 2.09 11.06
CA ASN A 366 1.54 3.29 10.47
C ASN A 366 2.07 4.60 11.10
N LEU A 367 3.34 4.64 11.49
CA LEU A 367 4.07 5.86 11.80
C LEU A 367 4.34 6.66 10.52
N ILE A 368 4.66 5.98 9.42
CA ILE A 368 4.99 6.57 8.12
C ILE A 368 3.91 6.14 7.13
N PRO A 369 2.89 6.98 6.89
CA PRO A 369 1.73 6.61 6.08
C PRO A 369 2.07 6.56 4.59
N GLU A 370 1.26 5.80 3.86
CA GLU A 370 1.25 5.83 2.40
C GLU A 370 0.66 7.17 1.91
N ALA A 371 1.33 7.77 0.92
CA ALA A 371 0.93 8.94 0.13
C ALA A 371 -0.19 9.85 0.70
N GLY A 372 0.17 10.76 1.62
CA GLY A 372 -0.69 11.88 2.03
C GLY A 372 -1.51 11.69 3.31
N GLY A 373 -1.39 10.54 4.00
CA GLY A 373 -1.89 10.39 5.36
C GLY A 373 -1.10 11.18 6.41
N GLN A 374 -1.60 11.18 7.66
CA GLN A 374 -0.84 11.58 8.86
C GLN A 374 -0.32 10.34 9.61
N ALA A 375 0.69 10.53 10.46
CA ALA A 375 1.19 9.49 11.35
C ALA A 375 0.09 9.05 12.34
N THR A 376 0.13 7.79 12.77
CA THR A 376 -0.75 7.32 13.84
C THR A 376 -0.20 7.69 15.22
N ARG A 377 -1.07 8.21 16.10
CA ARG A 377 -0.75 8.51 17.52
C ARG A 377 -0.06 7.36 18.25
N THR A 378 -0.37 6.12 17.86
CA THR A 378 0.30 4.92 18.38
C THR A 378 1.78 4.86 17.99
N GLY A 379 2.12 5.11 16.73
CA GLY A 379 3.51 5.19 16.28
C GLY A 379 4.26 6.37 16.91
N GLU A 380 3.60 7.52 17.02
CA GLU A 380 4.14 8.72 17.67
C GLU A 380 4.46 8.47 19.16
N ALA A 381 3.53 7.88 19.92
CA ALA A 381 3.73 7.55 21.33
C ALA A 381 4.79 6.45 21.55
N VAL A 382 4.93 5.51 20.62
CA VAL A 382 6.01 4.51 20.62
C VAL A 382 7.37 5.16 20.36
N LEU A 383 7.47 6.20 19.54
CA LEU A 383 8.69 7.01 19.44
C LEU A 383 8.93 7.84 20.71
N GLU A 384 7.91 8.53 21.23
CA GLU A 384 8.10 9.42 22.39
C GLU A 384 8.62 8.64 23.60
N ILE A 385 8.02 7.49 23.95
CA ILE A 385 8.48 6.74 25.14
C ILE A 385 9.93 6.24 25.00
N GLN A 386 10.38 5.90 23.78
CA GLN A 386 11.77 5.53 23.49
C GLN A 386 12.76 6.72 23.56
N ALA A 387 12.28 7.95 23.31
CA ALA A 387 13.07 9.18 23.45
C ALA A 387 13.09 9.70 24.89
N ARG A 388 12.01 9.49 25.65
CA ARG A 388 11.91 9.82 27.09
C ARG A 388 12.75 8.88 27.97
N LEU A 389 13.01 7.66 27.52
CA LEU A 389 13.75 6.62 28.25
C LEU A 389 15.03 6.20 27.47
N PRO A 390 16.08 7.05 27.44
CA PRO A 390 17.29 6.80 26.64
C PRO A 390 18.08 5.56 27.09
N GLU A 391 18.04 5.23 28.39
CA GLU A 391 18.78 4.08 28.96
C GLU A 391 18.00 2.75 28.92
N ALA A 392 16.72 2.76 28.54
CA ALA A 392 15.87 1.58 28.54
C ALA A 392 16.43 0.45 27.65
N ARG A 393 16.28 -0.79 28.12
CA ARG A 393 16.59 -2.00 27.35
C ARG A 393 15.42 -2.35 26.44
N VAL A 394 15.46 -1.83 25.22
CA VAL A 394 14.36 -1.96 24.26
C VAL A 394 14.42 -3.31 23.52
N VAL A 395 13.29 -4.00 23.48
CA VAL A 395 13.07 -5.22 22.70
C VAL A 395 11.85 -5.04 21.81
N TYR A 396 12.04 -5.15 20.51
CA TYR A 396 10.96 -5.27 19.54
C TYR A 396 10.63 -6.75 19.34
N CYS A 397 9.35 -7.11 19.33
CA CYS A 397 8.88 -8.48 19.11
C CYS A 397 7.76 -8.46 18.08
N SER A 398 7.99 -9.05 16.90
CA SER A 398 6.96 -9.21 15.86
C SER A 398 7.44 -10.11 14.72
N ALA A 399 6.65 -11.13 14.39
CA ALA A 399 6.89 -12.01 13.24
C ALA A 399 6.81 -11.28 11.87
N THR A 400 6.25 -10.06 11.86
CA THR A 400 5.99 -9.27 10.64
C THR A 400 6.61 -7.86 10.69
N GLY A 401 7.47 -7.60 11.68
CA GLY A 401 8.01 -6.26 11.94
C GLY A 401 8.84 -5.67 10.78
N ALA A 402 9.53 -6.54 10.03
CA ALA A 402 10.34 -6.19 8.86
C ALA A 402 9.78 -6.77 7.54
N SER A 403 8.47 -7.02 7.43
CA SER A 403 7.86 -7.49 6.17
C SER A 403 7.87 -6.44 5.03
N GLU A 404 7.95 -5.15 5.39
CA GLU A 404 7.97 -4.02 4.45
C GLU A 404 8.93 -2.96 5.03
N PRO A 405 9.84 -2.33 4.26
CA PRO A 405 10.82 -1.39 4.79
C PRO A 405 10.22 -0.28 5.66
N ARG A 406 9.08 0.26 5.21
CA ARG A 406 8.31 1.35 5.83
C ARG A 406 7.85 1.02 7.24
N ASN A 407 7.60 -0.26 7.54
CA ASN A 407 7.14 -0.71 8.85
C ASN A 407 8.23 -0.66 9.93
N MET A 408 9.50 -0.48 9.57
CA MET A 408 10.60 -0.44 10.53
C MET A 408 10.78 0.94 11.19
N GLY A 409 10.12 2.00 10.72
CA GLY A 409 10.44 3.40 11.09
C GLY A 409 10.40 3.75 12.59
N TYR A 410 9.68 3.00 13.42
CA TYR A 410 9.66 3.18 14.89
C TYR A 410 10.79 2.44 15.63
N MET A 411 11.53 1.56 14.95
CA MET A 411 12.58 0.71 15.50
C MET A 411 13.93 1.44 15.67
N VAL A 412 13.90 2.71 16.05
CA VAL A 412 15.05 3.63 16.01
C VAL A 412 16.26 3.16 16.85
N ARG A 413 16.04 2.31 17.87
CA ARG A 413 17.09 1.79 18.75
C ARG A 413 17.91 0.66 18.12
N LEU A 414 17.53 0.18 16.92
CA LEU A 414 18.34 -0.77 16.15
C LEU A 414 19.65 -0.15 15.65
N GLY A 415 19.64 1.13 15.26
CA GLY A 415 20.84 1.83 14.75
C GLY A 415 21.13 1.60 13.26
N LEU A 416 20.12 1.27 12.46
CA LEU A 416 20.23 1.13 10.99
C LEU A 416 20.32 2.49 10.25
N TRP A 417 19.85 3.57 10.89
CA TRP A 417 19.89 4.95 10.41
C TRP A 417 20.18 5.91 11.58
N GLY A 418 20.62 7.12 11.25
CA GLY A 418 21.01 8.16 12.20
C GLY A 418 22.52 8.41 12.23
N ALA A 419 22.99 9.08 13.30
CA ALA A 419 24.41 9.39 13.48
C ALA A 419 25.27 8.12 13.49
N GLY A 420 26.37 8.13 12.75
CA GLY A 420 27.28 6.99 12.60
C GLY A 420 26.91 5.98 11.50
N THR A 421 25.86 6.24 10.72
CA THR A 421 25.39 5.35 9.65
C THR A 421 25.44 6.03 8.29
N CYS A 422 25.35 5.26 7.20
CA CYS A 422 25.23 5.80 5.84
C CYS A 422 23.90 6.54 5.57
N PHE A 423 22.92 6.43 6.47
CA PHE A 423 21.55 6.92 6.27
C PHE A 423 21.20 7.87 7.40
N LEU A 424 21.41 9.17 7.22
CA LEU A 424 21.20 10.18 8.26
C LEU A 424 19.73 10.22 8.74
N LYS A 425 18.78 9.89 7.87
CA LYS A 425 17.35 9.81 8.15
C LYS A 425 16.77 8.49 7.62
N PHE A 426 15.67 8.05 8.24
CA PHE A 426 14.93 6.87 7.78
C PHE A 426 14.46 6.97 6.32
N HIS A 427 14.14 8.18 5.81
CA HIS A 427 13.77 8.35 4.40
C HIS A 427 14.92 8.05 3.43
N ASP A 428 16.17 8.24 3.85
CA ASP A 428 17.36 7.94 3.03
C ASP A 428 17.55 6.41 2.93
N PHE A 429 17.39 5.72 4.08
CA PHE A 429 17.38 4.25 4.19
C PHE A 429 16.24 3.62 3.38
N LEU A 430 15.02 4.14 3.53
CA LEU A 430 13.85 3.73 2.75
C LEU A 430 14.07 3.92 1.24
N GLY A 431 14.64 5.06 0.83
CA GLY A 431 14.96 5.33 -0.57
C GLY A 431 16.04 4.42 -1.15
N ALA A 432 16.95 3.88 -0.32
CA ALA A 432 17.91 2.86 -0.72
C ALA A 432 17.24 1.49 -0.91
N LEU A 433 16.33 1.09 0.00
CA LEU A 433 15.60 -0.17 -0.09
C LEU A 433 14.59 -0.19 -1.24
N ASP A 434 13.84 0.90 -1.45
CA ASP A 434 12.91 1.03 -2.58
C ASP A 434 13.63 0.98 -3.96
N LYS A 435 14.94 1.31 -4.02
CA LYS A 435 15.80 1.07 -5.21
C LYS A 435 16.37 -0.35 -5.28
N GLY A 436 16.71 -0.93 -4.13
CA GLY A 436 17.38 -2.23 -4.01
C GLY A 436 16.45 -3.43 -4.21
N GLY A 437 15.14 -3.21 -4.28
CA GLY A 437 14.15 -4.27 -4.54
C GLY A 437 13.95 -5.21 -3.36
N VAL A 438 13.34 -6.37 -3.63
CA VAL A 438 12.95 -7.32 -2.57
C VAL A 438 14.19 -7.91 -1.87
N GLY A 439 15.26 -8.21 -2.63
CA GLY A 439 16.49 -8.79 -2.09
C GLY A 439 17.22 -7.88 -1.09
N ALA A 440 17.09 -6.54 -1.23
CA ALA A 440 17.75 -5.61 -0.31
C ALA A 440 17.18 -5.67 1.13
N LEU A 441 15.90 -6.04 1.28
CA LEU A 441 15.29 -6.22 2.61
C LEU A 441 15.81 -7.50 3.30
N GLU A 442 16.08 -8.56 2.55
CA GLU A 442 16.76 -9.76 3.08
C GLU A 442 18.22 -9.46 3.48
N LEU A 443 18.92 -8.61 2.72
CA LEU A 443 20.24 -8.13 3.13
C LEU A 443 20.20 -7.33 4.44
N VAL A 444 19.15 -6.52 4.72
CA VAL A 444 18.99 -5.88 6.04
C VAL A 444 18.84 -6.94 7.14
N ALA A 445 18.02 -7.98 6.90
CA ALA A 445 17.83 -9.07 7.85
C ALA A 445 19.15 -9.81 8.15
N MET A 446 19.98 -10.03 7.13
CA MET A 446 21.34 -10.57 7.25
C MET A 446 22.30 -9.65 8.01
N ASP A 447 22.40 -8.37 7.63
CA ASP A 447 23.22 -7.36 8.33
C ASP A 447 22.86 -7.27 9.81
N MET A 448 21.57 -7.35 10.16
CA MET A 448 21.11 -7.33 11.55
C MET A 448 21.44 -8.62 12.32
N LYS A 449 21.46 -9.79 11.66
CA LYS A 449 21.90 -11.06 12.27
C LYS A 449 23.41 -11.04 12.55
N ALA A 450 24.21 -10.63 11.56
CA ALA A 450 25.68 -10.48 11.69
C ALA A 450 26.10 -9.53 12.82
N ARG A 451 25.32 -8.47 13.09
CA ARG A 451 25.58 -7.52 14.19
C ARG A 451 24.95 -7.90 15.53
N GLY A 452 24.41 -9.12 15.66
CA GLY A 452 23.84 -9.62 16.92
C GLY A 452 22.63 -8.84 17.43
N MET A 453 21.85 -8.23 16.54
CA MET A 453 20.73 -7.33 16.87
C MET A 453 19.35 -7.86 16.41
N TYR A 454 19.32 -9.01 15.74
CA TYR A 454 18.13 -9.65 15.21
C TYR A 454 18.25 -11.17 15.19
N VAL A 455 17.16 -11.86 15.53
CA VAL A 455 16.95 -13.29 15.22
C VAL A 455 15.56 -13.48 14.62
N CYS A 456 15.44 -14.37 13.63
CA CYS A 456 14.17 -14.67 12.97
C CYS A 456 14.11 -16.12 12.50
N ARG A 457 13.43 -16.94 13.29
CA ARG A 457 13.23 -18.37 13.06
C ARG A 457 11.74 -18.69 13.15
N THR A 458 11.26 -19.67 12.41
CA THR A 458 9.84 -20.04 12.30
C THR A 458 9.65 -21.53 12.57
N LEU A 459 8.53 -21.89 13.20
CA LEU A 459 8.17 -23.29 13.42
C LEU A 459 7.96 -24.01 12.07
N SER A 460 8.65 -25.13 11.87
CA SER A 460 8.61 -25.87 10.60
C SER A 460 7.22 -26.45 10.34
N TYR A 461 6.66 -26.23 9.14
CA TYR A 461 5.39 -26.83 8.71
C TYR A 461 5.51 -28.31 8.29
N LYS A 462 6.60 -29.00 8.67
CA LYS A 462 6.86 -30.41 8.35
C LYS A 462 5.74 -31.31 8.89
N GLY A 463 4.97 -31.92 7.97
CA GLY A 463 3.82 -32.77 8.30
C GLY A 463 2.49 -32.03 8.43
N ALA A 464 2.45 -30.72 8.26
CA ALA A 464 1.22 -30.01 7.96
C ALA A 464 0.84 -30.22 6.49
N GLU A 465 -0.46 -30.30 6.22
CA GLU A 465 -1.00 -30.45 4.87
C GLU A 465 -1.78 -29.20 4.48
N PHE A 466 -1.67 -28.77 3.22
CA PHE A 466 -2.34 -27.57 2.71
C PHE A 466 -3.10 -27.90 1.43
N GLU A 467 -4.41 -27.68 1.44
CA GLU A 467 -5.31 -27.94 0.32
C GLU A 467 -6.13 -26.70 0.01
N VAL A 468 -6.11 -26.28 -1.27
CA VAL A 468 -6.80 -25.09 -1.78
C VAL A 468 -8.06 -25.58 -2.50
N ILE A 469 -9.23 -25.36 -1.87
CA ILE A 469 -10.51 -25.95 -2.30
C ILE A 469 -11.40 -24.87 -2.91
N GLU A 470 -11.73 -25.05 -4.18
CA GLU A 470 -12.74 -24.24 -4.85
C GLU A 470 -14.14 -24.68 -4.39
N ALA A 471 -14.90 -23.73 -3.86
CA ALA A 471 -16.30 -23.86 -3.51
C ALA A 471 -17.13 -23.07 -4.56
N PRO A 472 -17.44 -23.66 -5.72
CA PRO A 472 -18.20 -22.97 -6.75
C PRO A 472 -19.59 -22.57 -6.24
N LEU A 473 -20.12 -21.43 -6.70
CA LEU A 473 -21.48 -21.03 -6.38
C LEU A 473 -22.47 -22.06 -6.93
N GLU A 474 -23.29 -22.62 -6.04
CA GLU A 474 -24.48 -23.41 -6.37
C GLU A 474 -25.48 -22.55 -7.17
N GLU A 475 -26.33 -23.18 -7.99
CA GLU A 475 -27.22 -22.50 -8.95
C GLU A 475 -28.16 -21.49 -8.28
N ASN A 476 -28.76 -21.87 -7.15
CA ASN A 476 -29.55 -20.99 -6.28
C ASN A 476 -28.77 -19.72 -5.88
N MET A 477 -27.54 -19.89 -5.41
CA MET A 477 -26.66 -18.81 -4.96
C MET A 477 -26.15 -17.97 -6.12
N MET A 478 -25.95 -18.56 -7.31
CA MET A 478 -25.57 -17.83 -8.52
C MET A 478 -26.70 -16.91 -9.01
N VAL A 479 -27.94 -17.41 -9.02
CA VAL A 479 -29.14 -16.61 -9.32
C VAL A 479 -29.35 -15.51 -8.28
N MET A 480 -29.16 -15.82 -6.99
CA MET A 480 -29.27 -14.85 -5.89
C MET A 480 -28.20 -13.73 -6.01
N TYR A 481 -26.94 -14.10 -6.26
CA TYR A 481 -25.82 -13.17 -6.44
C TYR A 481 -26.05 -12.25 -7.65
N LYS A 482 -26.53 -12.81 -8.78
CA LYS A 482 -26.85 -12.06 -9.99
C LYS A 482 -27.94 -11.01 -9.72
N LYS A 483 -29.09 -11.41 -9.15
CA LYS A 483 -30.18 -10.49 -8.79
C LYS A 483 -29.71 -9.38 -7.84
N ALA A 484 -28.84 -9.71 -6.89
CA ALA A 484 -28.28 -8.72 -5.98
C ALA A 484 -27.33 -7.72 -6.69
N ALA A 485 -26.48 -8.18 -7.61
CA ALA A 485 -25.62 -7.31 -8.42
C ALA A 485 -26.44 -6.36 -9.34
N GLU A 486 -27.51 -6.87 -9.93
CA GLU A 486 -28.48 -6.10 -10.71
C GLU A 486 -29.17 -5.03 -9.84
N PHE A 487 -29.71 -5.42 -8.67
CA PHE A 487 -30.33 -4.48 -7.71
C PHE A 487 -29.36 -3.41 -7.18
N TRP A 488 -28.10 -3.74 -6.86
CA TRP A 488 -27.13 -2.74 -6.42
C TRP A 488 -26.82 -1.70 -7.52
N ALA A 489 -26.84 -2.10 -8.80
CA ALA A 489 -26.70 -1.18 -9.93
C ALA A 489 -27.94 -0.27 -10.10
N GLU A 490 -29.15 -0.81 -9.98
CA GLU A 490 -30.40 -0.04 -9.99
C GLU A 490 -30.48 0.96 -8.84
N LEU A 491 -30.17 0.52 -7.62
CA LEU A 491 -30.10 1.36 -6.42
C LEU A 491 -29.12 2.52 -6.60
N ARG A 492 -28.00 2.33 -7.30
CA ARG A 492 -27.08 3.43 -7.63
C ARG A 492 -27.71 4.46 -8.56
N VAL A 493 -28.44 4.01 -9.59
CA VAL A 493 -29.12 4.91 -10.53
C VAL A 493 -30.21 5.71 -9.80
N GLU A 494 -30.99 5.08 -8.92
CA GLU A 494 -32.02 5.81 -8.18
C GLU A 494 -31.44 6.73 -7.09
N LEU A 495 -30.33 6.37 -6.43
CA LEU A 495 -29.63 7.30 -5.52
C LEU A 495 -29.03 8.50 -6.26
N LEU A 496 -28.57 8.35 -7.51
CA LEU A 496 -28.15 9.47 -8.37
C LEU A 496 -29.36 10.34 -8.78
N SER A 497 -30.45 9.71 -9.25
CA SER A 497 -31.74 10.33 -9.57
C SER A 497 -32.26 11.18 -8.40
N ALA A 498 -32.46 10.58 -7.23
CA ALA A 498 -32.95 11.25 -6.03
C ALA A 498 -32.01 12.36 -5.54
N SER A 499 -30.68 12.18 -5.64
CA SER A 499 -29.71 13.23 -5.32
C SER A 499 -29.83 14.48 -6.21
N ALA A 500 -30.23 14.34 -7.48
CA ALA A 500 -30.37 15.46 -8.42
C ALA A 500 -31.52 16.42 -8.09
N PHE A 501 -32.44 16.02 -7.19
CA PHE A 501 -33.52 16.88 -6.69
C PHE A 501 -33.16 17.68 -5.43
N LEU A 502 -31.95 17.50 -4.88
CA LEU A 502 -31.43 18.30 -3.76
C LEU A 502 -30.77 19.59 -4.26
N SER A 503 -31.00 20.70 -3.56
CA SER A 503 -30.37 21.99 -3.91
C SER A 503 -28.90 22.06 -3.48
N GLU A 504 -28.12 22.86 -4.21
CA GLU A 504 -26.65 22.82 -4.29
C GLU A 504 -25.87 23.19 -2.99
N GLU A 505 -26.53 23.46 -1.86
CA GLU A 505 -25.92 24.11 -0.69
C GLU A 505 -25.34 23.18 0.42
N LYS A 506 -25.27 21.84 0.26
CA LYS A 506 -24.66 20.95 1.29
C LYS A 506 -23.78 19.82 0.72
N PRO A 507 -22.62 19.49 1.37
CA PRO A 507 -21.66 18.47 0.90
C PRO A 507 -22.07 16.99 1.14
N ILE A 508 -23.36 16.73 1.33
CA ILE A 508 -23.92 15.43 1.79
C ILE A 508 -23.61 14.28 0.82
N SER A 509 -23.56 14.55 -0.49
CA SER A 509 -23.28 13.53 -1.51
C SER A 509 -21.96 12.78 -1.28
N SER A 510 -20.93 13.46 -0.75
CA SER A 510 -19.62 12.87 -0.45
C SER A 510 -19.64 11.84 0.70
N GLN A 511 -20.65 11.90 1.57
CA GLN A 511 -20.84 10.98 2.68
C GLN A 511 -21.71 9.79 2.25
N VAL A 512 -22.81 10.04 1.53
CA VAL A 512 -23.70 8.99 1.00
C VAL A 512 -22.91 8.02 0.11
N TRP A 513 -22.10 8.51 -0.84
CA TRP A 513 -21.30 7.62 -1.68
C TRP A 513 -20.23 6.84 -0.91
N ARG A 514 -19.63 7.43 0.13
CA ARG A 514 -18.65 6.75 0.99
C ARG A 514 -19.28 5.58 1.73
N LEU A 515 -20.48 5.78 2.29
CA LEU A 515 -21.21 4.74 3.00
C LEU A 515 -21.79 3.69 2.05
N TYR A 516 -22.42 4.09 0.94
CA TYR A 516 -22.93 3.19 -0.09
C TYR A 516 -21.83 2.20 -0.54
N TRP A 517 -20.64 2.70 -0.86
CA TRP A 517 -19.54 1.84 -1.31
C TRP A 517 -18.92 0.96 -0.22
N ALA A 518 -18.94 1.39 1.05
CA ALA A 518 -18.52 0.56 2.18
C ALA A 518 -19.55 -0.56 2.47
N SER A 519 -20.84 -0.24 2.39
CA SER A 519 -21.95 -1.18 2.53
C SER A 519 -21.94 -2.22 1.40
N HIS A 520 -21.85 -1.79 0.14
CA HIS A 520 -21.69 -2.64 -1.03
C HIS A 520 -20.54 -3.65 -0.86
N GLN A 521 -19.36 -3.19 -0.45
CA GLN A 521 -18.20 -4.08 -0.23
C GLN A 521 -18.46 -5.12 0.87
N ARG A 522 -19.12 -4.74 1.96
CA ARG A 522 -19.49 -5.66 3.06
C ARG A 522 -20.57 -6.66 2.64
N PHE A 523 -21.54 -6.22 1.83
CA PHE A 523 -22.62 -7.06 1.30
C PHE A 523 -22.05 -8.22 0.47
N PHE A 524 -21.26 -7.94 -0.56
CA PHE A 524 -20.75 -9.01 -1.44
C PHE A 524 -19.73 -9.92 -0.77
N ARG A 525 -18.97 -9.43 0.24
CA ARG A 525 -18.18 -10.30 1.13
C ARG A 525 -19.06 -11.32 1.86
N HIS A 526 -20.15 -10.86 2.46
CA HIS A 526 -21.08 -11.72 3.20
C HIS A 526 -21.72 -12.77 2.27
N MET A 527 -22.10 -12.38 1.04
CA MET A 527 -22.53 -13.32 -0.01
C MET A 527 -21.46 -14.39 -0.29
N CYS A 528 -20.19 -13.99 -0.48
CA CYS A 528 -19.09 -14.94 -0.71
C CYS A 528 -18.82 -15.87 0.49
N MET A 529 -19.09 -15.43 1.73
CA MET A 529 -18.99 -16.27 2.92
C MET A 529 -20.14 -17.29 2.98
N SER A 530 -21.39 -16.86 2.82
CA SER A 530 -22.56 -17.76 2.82
C SER A 530 -22.46 -18.82 1.72
N ALA A 531 -21.96 -18.46 0.52
CA ALA A 531 -21.74 -19.39 -0.58
C ALA A 531 -20.79 -20.55 -0.26
N LYS A 532 -19.92 -20.41 0.76
CA LYS A 532 -18.96 -21.45 1.17
C LYS A 532 -19.47 -22.33 2.32
N VAL A 533 -20.58 -21.97 2.97
CA VAL A 533 -21.09 -22.71 4.14
C VAL A 533 -21.37 -24.19 3.82
N PRO A 534 -22.04 -24.55 2.70
CA PRO A 534 -22.24 -25.97 2.35
C PRO A 534 -20.93 -26.76 2.20
N ALA A 535 -19.90 -26.15 1.57
CA ALA A 535 -18.58 -26.75 1.40
C ALA A 535 -17.84 -26.91 2.75
N ALA A 536 -17.90 -25.88 3.61
CA ALA A 536 -17.31 -25.93 4.95
C ALA A 536 -17.99 -26.99 5.84
N LEU A 537 -19.32 -27.10 5.79
CA LEU A 537 -20.09 -28.11 6.53
C LEU A 537 -19.76 -29.53 6.06
N ARG A 538 -19.65 -29.75 4.75
CA ARG A 538 -19.24 -31.05 4.18
C ARG A 538 -17.84 -31.46 4.68
N LEU A 539 -16.88 -30.55 4.63
CA LEU A 539 -15.52 -30.79 5.11
C LEU A 539 -15.45 -30.99 6.64
N ALA A 540 -16.22 -30.23 7.41
CA ALA A 540 -16.29 -30.38 8.86
C ALA A 540 -16.88 -31.74 9.27
N LYS A 541 -18.01 -32.14 8.65
CA LYS A 541 -18.68 -33.43 8.92
C LYS A 541 -17.81 -34.61 8.48
N GLN A 542 -17.08 -34.50 7.36
CA GLN A 542 -16.08 -35.49 6.96
C GLN A 542 -14.93 -35.59 7.97
N ALA A 543 -14.35 -34.46 8.40
CA ALA A 543 -13.26 -34.45 9.37
C ALA A 543 -13.67 -35.06 10.73
N LEU A 544 -14.89 -34.80 11.20
CA LEU A 544 -15.42 -35.44 12.42
C LEU A 544 -15.61 -36.96 12.25
N ALA A 545 -16.01 -37.43 11.06
CA ALA A 545 -16.10 -38.86 10.75
C ALA A 545 -14.72 -39.54 10.66
N ASP A 546 -13.67 -38.82 10.25
CA ASP A 546 -12.27 -39.27 10.26
C ASP A 546 -11.62 -39.26 11.68
N ASP A 547 -12.41 -39.08 12.75
CA ASP A 547 -11.98 -38.87 14.15
C ASP A 547 -11.05 -37.65 14.39
N LYS A 548 -11.20 -36.58 13.59
CA LYS A 548 -10.42 -35.34 13.72
C LYS A 548 -11.23 -34.25 14.43
N CYS A 549 -10.55 -33.22 14.93
CA CYS A 549 -11.20 -32.01 15.45
C CYS A 549 -11.15 -30.87 14.43
N VAL A 550 -12.21 -30.07 14.37
CA VAL A 550 -12.38 -29.03 13.35
C VAL A 550 -12.19 -27.65 13.96
N VAL A 551 -11.50 -26.76 13.25
CA VAL A 551 -11.39 -25.33 13.58
C VAL A 551 -11.79 -24.52 12.36
N ILE A 552 -12.93 -23.82 12.41
CA ILE A 552 -13.39 -22.96 11.32
C ILE A 552 -12.99 -21.51 11.62
N GLY A 553 -12.35 -20.84 10.66
CA GLY A 553 -11.90 -19.47 10.81
C GLY A 553 -12.53 -18.49 9.82
N LEU A 554 -12.99 -17.35 10.34
CA LEU A 554 -13.59 -16.22 9.63
C LEU A 554 -13.02 -14.88 10.14
N GLN A 555 -13.26 -13.76 9.45
CA GLN A 555 -12.94 -12.42 9.96
C GLN A 555 -14.18 -11.72 10.52
N SER A 556 -15.33 -11.79 9.82
CA SER A 556 -16.56 -11.04 10.13
C SER A 556 -17.68 -11.89 10.74
N THR A 557 -18.17 -11.53 11.94
CA THR A 557 -19.22 -12.25 12.69
C THR A 557 -20.66 -11.90 12.33
N GLY A 558 -20.90 -10.78 11.63
CA GLY A 558 -22.24 -10.26 11.32
C GLY A 558 -22.98 -9.57 12.49
N GLU A 559 -22.58 -9.84 13.75
CA GLU A 559 -23.18 -9.40 15.02
C GLU A 559 -23.95 -8.08 15.01
N ALA A 560 -23.32 -6.98 14.57
CA ALA A 560 -23.92 -5.65 14.62
C ALA A 560 -25.19 -5.49 13.77
N ARG A 561 -25.53 -6.47 12.91
CA ARG A 561 -26.83 -6.58 12.24
C ARG A 561 -27.82 -7.47 13.01
N THR A 562 -27.33 -8.48 13.70
CA THR A 562 -28.13 -9.32 14.60
C THR A 562 -28.64 -8.51 15.79
N GLU A 563 -27.79 -7.74 16.49
CA GLU A 563 -28.20 -6.87 17.60
C GLU A 563 -29.19 -5.79 17.15
N GLU A 564 -28.97 -5.22 15.96
CA GLU A 564 -29.83 -4.20 15.35
C GLU A 564 -31.23 -4.75 14.99
N ALA A 565 -31.29 -5.92 14.35
CA ALA A 565 -32.55 -6.60 14.04
C ALA A 565 -33.31 -7.01 15.31
N VAL A 566 -32.62 -7.55 16.31
CA VAL A 566 -33.22 -7.91 17.62
C VAL A 566 -33.77 -6.68 18.34
N THR A 567 -33.10 -5.54 18.23
CA THR A 567 -33.60 -4.25 18.77
C THR A 567 -34.85 -3.75 18.03
N LYS A 568 -34.97 -4.05 16.73
CA LYS A 568 -36.06 -3.58 15.84
C LYS A 568 -37.29 -4.49 15.83
N TYR A 569 -37.09 -5.80 15.99
CA TYR A 569 -38.12 -6.83 15.82
C TYR A 569 -38.43 -7.63 17.09
N GLY A 570 -37.53 -7.67 18.07
CA GLY A 570 -37.69 -8.39 19.34
C GLY A 570 -36.68 -9.52 19.57
N LEU A 571 -36.79 -10.18 20.73
CA LEU A 571 -35.91 -11.29 21.14
C LEU A 571 -36.23 -12.63 20.46
N GLU A 572 -37.42 -12.76 19.88
CA GLU A 572 -37.90 -13.94 19.16
C GLU A 572 -38.18 -13.54 17.71
N LEU A 573 -37.67 -14.32 16.75
CA LEU A 573 -37.75 -14.05 15.30
C LEU A 573 -38.14 -15.33 14.54
N ASP A 574 -38.74 -15.22 13.36
CA ASP A 574 -39.24 -16.38 12.58
C ASP A 574 -38.11 -17.29 12.03
N ASP A 575 -36.96 -16.73 11.65
CA ASP A 575 -35.73 -17.43 11.27
C ASP A 575 -34.49 -16.53 11.47
N PHE A 576 -33.30 -17.03 11.16
CA PHE A 576 -32.04 -16.30 11.29
C PHE A 576 -31.99 -14.98 10.48
N VAL A 577 -31.35 -13.96 11.07
CA VAL A 577 -31.21 -12.63 10.45
C VAL A 577 -30.29 -12.69 9.22
N SER A 578 -30.82 -12.25 8.07
CA SER A 578 -30.03 -12.03 6.86
C SER A 578 -29.21 -10.75 6.98
N GLY A 579 -27.93 -10.88 7.35
CA GLY A 579 -26.97 -9.77 7.43
C GLY A 579 -26.88 -8.89 6.17
N PRO A 580 -26.97 -9.44 4.94
CA PRO A 580 -27.03 -8.64 3.71
C PRO A 580 -28.33 -7.81 3.59
N ARG A 581 -29.47 -8.35 4.05
CA ARG A 581 -30.77 -7.67 4.02
C ARG A 581 -30.79 -6.47 4.96
N GLU A 582 -30.41 -6.63 6.22
CA GLU A 582 -30.39 -5.54 7.21
C GLU A 582 -29.39 -4.44 6.84
N LEU A 583 -28.26 -4.81 6.23
CA LEU A 583 -27.31 -3.85 5.68
C LEU A 583 -27.92 -2.98 4.57
N LEU A 584 -28.74 -3.57 3.68
CA LEU A 584 -29.46 -2.84 2.64
C LEU A 584 -30.60 -1.98 3.21
N LEU A 585 -31.41 -2.54 4.12
CA LEU A 585 -32.50 -1.82 4.79
C LEU A 585 -31.97 -0.58 5.50
N LYS A 586 -30.99 -0.71 6.40
CA LYS A 586 -30.39 0.44 7.11
C LYS A 586 -29.82 1.49 6.15
N LEU A 587 -29.12 1.06 5.09
CA LEU A 587 -28.54 1.99 4.10
C LEU A 587 -29.62 2.90 3.49
N VAL A 588 -30.77 2.35 3.10
CA VAL A 588 -31.88 3.11 2.52
C VAL A 588 -32.72 3.82 3.59
N GLU A 589 -33.01 3.19 4.73
CA GLU A 589 -33.78 3.77 5.84
C GLU A 589 -33.10 5.04 6.38
N GLU A 590 -31.78 5.05 6.57
CA GLU A 590 -31.04 6.18 7.15
C GLU A 590 -30.51 7.19 6.11
N ASN A 591 -30.05 6.73 4.93
CA ASN A 591 -29.19 7.55 4.05
C ASN A 591 -29.80 7.87 2.67
N TYR A 592 -31.06 7.48 2.41
CA TYR A 592 -31.73 7.85 1.17
C TYR A 592 -31.95 9.37 1.08
N PRO A 593 -31.53 10.04 -0.01
CA PRO A 593 -31.63 11.49 -0.15
C PRO A 593 -33.10 11.93 -0.30
N LEU A 594 -33.66 12.47 0.78
CA LEU A 594 -34.94 13.16 0.79
C LEU A 594 -34.74 14.68 0.72
N PRO A 595 -35.62 15.42 0.01
CA PRO A 595 -35.63 16.88 0.08
C PRO A 595 -35.97 17.33 1.52
N PRO A 596 -35.69 18.60 1.90
CA PRO A 596 -36.11 19.11 3.19
C PRO A 596 -37.62 18.95 3.34
N LYS A 597 -38.06 18.34 4.45
CA LYS A 597 -39.48 18.31 4.83
C LYS A 597 -39.91 19.77 5.01
N PRO A 598 -40.97 20.25 4.35
CA PRO A 598 -41.48 21.59 4.59
C PRO A 598 -42.08 21.65 6.00
N ASP A 599 -41.62 22.61 6.79
CA ASP A 599 -42.12 22.80 8.15
C ASP A 599 -43.56 23.31 8.13
N SER A 600 -44.41 22.70 8.96
CA SER A 600 -45.69 23.28 9.34
C SER A 600 -45.41 24.45 10.30
N ALA A 601 -45.13 25.62 9.72
CA ALA A 601 -44.84 26.82 10.49
C ALA A 601 -45.98 27.13 11.48
N PRO A 602 -45.67 27.57 12.72
CA PRO A 602 -46.68 28.11 13.61
C PRO A 602 -47.31 29.37 13.00
N GLU A 603 -48.42 29.83 13.56
CA GLU A 603 -49.10 31.06 13.13
C GLU A 603 -48.26 32.31 13.47
N GLU A 604 -47.24 32.59 12.66
CA GLU A 604 -46.54 33.89 12.68
C GLU A 604 -47.57 35.01 12.52
N SER A 605 -47.70 35.86 13.54
CA SER A 605 -48.69 36.94 13.53
C SER A 605 -48.51 37.84 12.30
N VAL A 606 -49.62 38.27 11.71
CA VAL A 606 -49.62 39.08 10.47
C VAL A 606 -48.74 40.33 10.60
N ARG A 607 -48.67 40.89 11.83
CA ARG A 607 -47.81 42.02 12.25
C ARG A 607 -46.31 41.84 11.97
N GLU A 608 -45.80 40.59 11.95
CA GLU A 608 -44.37 40.33 11.78
C GLU A 608 -43.98 40.12 10.32
N LEU A 609 -44.81 39.42 9.54
CA LEU A 609 -44.65 39.28 8.09
C LEU A 609 -44.83 40.63 7.37
N GLN A 610 -45.69 41.52 7.87
CA GLN A 610 -45.81 42.90 7.38
C GLN A 610 -44.51 43.70 7.59
N ARG A 611 -43.90 43.65 8.78
CA ARG A 611 -42.61 44.34 9.05
C ARG A 611 -41.48 43.86 8.15
N LYS A 612 -41.34 42.54 7.95
CA LYS A 612 -40.33 41.93 7.07
C LYS A 612 -40.48 42.29 5.58
N ARG A 613 -41.58 42.95 5.19
CA ARG A 613 -41.88 43.34 3.80
C ARG A 613 -41.33 44.71 3.39
N HIS A 614 -41.30 45.68 4.31
CA HIS A 614 -40.98 47.09 3.99
C HIS A 614 -39.50 47.45 4.10
N SER A 615 -38.67 46.55 4.66
CA SER A 615 -37.20 46.62 4.59
C SER A 615 -36.62 46.28 3.21
N ALA A 616 -37.45 45.88 2.23
CA ALA A 616 -37.04 45.69 0.84
C ALA A 616 -37.39 46.95 0.01
N THR A 617 -36.37 47.71 -0.39
CA THR A 617 -36.51 49.04 -1.02
C THR A 617 -37.20 48.97 -2.40
N PRO A 618 -38.22 49.81 -2.69
CA PRO A 618 -38.90 49.81 -3.98
C PRO A 618 -38.07 50.50 -5.07
N GLY A 619 -37.26 49.74 -5.81
CA GLY A 619 -36.46 50.29 -6.92
C GLY A 619 -35.80 49.29 -7.88
N VAL A 620 -35.78 47.99 -7.58
CA VAL A 620 -35.14 46.98 -8.44
C VAL A 620 -36.15 46.40 -9.43
N SER A 621 -35.85 46.51 -10.73
CA SER A 621 -36.72 46.04 -11.82
C SER A 621 -36.96 44.52 -11.76
N CYS A 622 -38.23 44.11 -11.72
CA CYS A 622 -38.67 42.72 -11.60
C CYS A 622 -38.56 41.92 -12.91
N LYS A 623 -37.38 41.87 -13.53
CA LYS A 623 -37.05 40.93 -14.62
C LYS A 623 -35.72 40.22 -14.34
N GLY A 624 -35.82 39.05 -13.68
CA GLY A 624 -34.74 38.06 -13.65
C GLY A 624 -33.91 37.98 -12.36
N ARG A 625 -34.53 37.71 -11.19
CA ARG A 625 -33.86 37.18 -9.98
C ARG A 625 -34.83 36.56 -8.96
N VAL A 626 -35.38 35.38 -9.27
CA VAL A 626 -36.15 34.55 -8.29
C VAL A 626 -35.21 33.58 -7.56
N ARG A 627 -34.08 34.10 -7.05
CA ARG A 627 -33.10 33.37 -6.23
C ARG A 627 -32.55 34.33 -5.17
N LYS A 628 -32.45 33.85 -3.93
CA LYS A 628 -32.15 34.58 -2.67
C LYS A 628 -33.31 35.43 -2.11
N VAL A 629 -34.21 34.76 -1.40
CA VAL A 629 -34.93 35.32 -0.23
C VAL A 629 -34.23 34.78 1.03
N ALA A 630 -34.41 35.45 2.18
CA ALA A 630 -33.57 35.32 3.37
C ALA A 630 -33.38 33.88 3.88
N LYS A 631 -32.12 33.55 4.18
CA LYS A 631 -31.68 32.32 4.85
C LYS A 631 -31.79 32.52 6.36
N TRP A 632 -32.85 32.02 6.96
CA TRP A 632 -33.03 32.03 8.40
C TRP A 632 -31.92 31.20 9.09
N LYS A 633 -31.32 31.76 10.13
CA LYS A 633 -30.58 31.00 11.15
C LYS A 633 -31.48 30.89 12.38
N ALA A 634 -31.62 29.69 12.93
CA ALA A 634 -31.95 29.58 14.35
C ALA A 634 -30.75 30.12 15.15
N ALA A 635 -31.03 30.85 16.23
CA ALA A 635 -30.01 31.14 17.24
C ALA A 635 -29.67 29.85 18.01
N SER A 636 -28.45 29.77 18.52
CA SER A 636 -28.03 28.77 19.49
C SER A 636 -27.72 29.50 20.78
N ASP A 637 -28.32 29.07 21.89
CA ASP A 637 -27.96 29.54 23.22
C ASP A 637 -26.54 29.07 23.57
N ASP A 638 -25.67 30.00 23.97
CA ASP A 638 -24.84 29.85 25.18
C ASP A 638 -24.19 31.20 25.58
N GLU A 639 -23.59 31.19 26.78
CA GLU A 639 -22.75 32.19 27.44
C GLU A 639 -23.42 33.48 27.98
N SER A 640 -23.21 33.68 29.29
CA SER A 640 -23.51 34.87 30.08
C SER A 640 -22.23 35.67 30.36
N ASP A 641 -22.36 36.94 30.74
CA ASP A 641 -21.99 37.39 32.11
C ASP A 641 -22.14 38.92 32.32
N GLU A 642 -22.60 39.24 33.53
CA GLU A 642 -22.45 40.43 34.39
C GLU A 642 -22.50 41.90 33.90
N ASP A 643 -23.17 42.69 34.74
CA ASP A 643 -22.86 44.07 35.17
C ASP A 643 -22.93 45.28 34.22
N SER A 644 -24.09 45.96 34.28
CA SER A 644 -24.30 47.10 35.23
C SER A 644 -24.81 48.42 34.63
N GLN A 645 -25.85 48.98 35.30
CA GLN A 645 -26.19 50.41 35.46
C GLN A 645 -26.48 51.26 34.18
N THR A 646 -27.41 52.22 34.16
CA THR A 646 -28.24 52.87 35.20
C THR A 646 -29.70 52.98 34.76
N GLU A 647 -30.65 52.86 35.70
CA GLU A 647 -31.93 53.58 35.59
C GLU A 647 -31.71 55.06 35.93
N SER A 648 -32.40 55.96 35.22
CA SER A 648 -32.67 57.32 35.70
C SER A 648 -33.89 57.91 34.97
N ASP A 649 -35.08 57.52 35.39
CA ASP A 649 -36.27 58.33 35.10
C ASP A 649 -36.12 59.70 35.80
N HIS A 650 -36.36 60.78 35.06
CA HIS A 650 -36.72 62.06 35.66
C HIS A 650 -37.75 62.77 34.78
N GLU A 651 -38.82 63.20 35.43
CA GLU A 651 -39.98 63.83 34.82
C GLU A 651 -39.66 65.28 34.39
N SER A 652 -40.14 65.69 33.22
CA SER A 652 -40.53 67.08 32.98
C SER A 652 -41.57 67.15 31.86
N THR A 653 -42.75 67.69 32.17
CA THR A 653 -43.82 67.95 31.21
C THR A 653 -43.54 69.18 30.35
N GLU A 654 -43.82 69.11 29.05
CA GLU A 654 -44.63 70.10 28.32
C GLU A 654 -45.03 69.54 26.94
N SER A 655 -45.99 70.19 26.26
CA SER A 655 -46.73 69.60 25.14
C SER A 655 -46.46 70.28 23.79
N ASP A 656 -45.85 69.55 22.85
CA ASP A 656 -45.80 69.91 21.43
C ASP A 656 -46.90 69.16 20.65
N GLU A 657 -47.84 69.90 20.06
CA GLU A 657 -48.88 69.31 19.19
C GLU A 657 -48.40 69.27 17.74
N GLU A 658 -47.75 68.17 17.35
CA GLU A 658 -47.41 67.91 15.94
C GLU A 658 -48.67 67.78 15.06
N PHE A 659 -48.95 68.78 14.25
CA PHE A 659 -49.84 68.67 13.08
C PHE A 659 -49.15 67.86 11.98
N GLN A 660 -49.91 67.03 11.26
CA GLN A 660 -49.41 66.18 10.18
C GLN A 660 -50.36 66.21 8.98
N ILE A 661 -49.88 65.85 7.79
CA ILE A 661 -50.62 66.02 6.52
C ILE A 661 -51.28 64.70 6.08
N CYS A 662 -52.54 64.77 5.65
CA CYS A 662 -53.25 63.67 5.01
C CYS A 662 -52.74 63.42 3.58
N GLU A 663 -52.18 62.24 3.29
CA GLU A 663 -51.66 61.85 1.96
C GLU A 663 -52.72 61.75 0.83
N ILE A 664 -54.02 61.94 1.14
CA ILE A 664 -55.10 61.91 0.14
C ILE A 664 -55.63 63.31 -0.19
N CYS A 665 -55.81 64.20 0.80
CA CYS A 665 -56.38 65.54 0.60
C CYS A 665 -55.38 66.69 0.84
N ASN A 666 -54.15 66.40 1.28
CA ASN A 666 -53.08 67.36 1.52
C ASN A 666 -53.41 68.51 2.51
N SER A 667 -54.43 68.35 3.36
CA SER A 667 -54.66 69.25 4.50
C SER A 667 -53.82 68.84 5.71
N GLU A 668 -53.39 69.84 6.48
CA GLU A 668 -52.78 69.70 7.80
C GLU A 668 -53.87 69.50 8.85
N GLU A 669 -53.69 68.50 9.71
CA GLU A 669 -54.66 68.07 10.73
C GLU A 669 -53.89 67.60 11.97
N GLU A 670 -54.52 67.56 13.15
CA GLU A 670 -53.89 66.94 14.31
C GLU A 670 -53.57 65.47 14.04
N LYS A 671 -52.36 65.03 14.43
CA LYS A 671 -51.89 63.63 14.33
C LYS A 671 -52.84 62.59 14.95
N LYS A 672 -53.70 63.00 15.88
CA LYS A 672 -54.76 62.20 16.54
C LYS A 672 -55.92 61.84 15.60
N LEU A 673 -56.12 62.60 14.51
CA LEU A 673 -57.25 62.49 13.57
C LEU A 673 -56.91 61.72 12.27
N LEU A 674 -55.65 61.30 12.10
CA LEU A 674 -55.11 60.64 10.91
C LEU A 674 -54.92 59.14 11.12
N LEU A 675 -55.46 58.33 10.22
CA LEU A 675 -55.26 56.87 10.21
C LEU A 675 -53.89 56.53 9.65
N ARG A 676 -53.02 55.99 10.49
CA ARG A 676 -51.71 55.49 10.09
C ARG A 676 -51.80 54.04 9.63
N CYS A 677 -51.50 53.77 8.36
CA CYS A 677 -51.43 52.40 7.84
C CYS A 677 -50.26 51.63 8.48
N SER A 678 -50.56 50.55 9.21
CA SER A 678 -49.58 49.69 9.92
C SER A 678 -48.48 49.13 9.02
N CYS A 679 -48.77 48.91 7.73
CA CYS A 679 -47.82 48.39 6.74
C CYS A 679 -46.91 49.48 6.17
N CYS A 680 -47.49 50.52 5.57
CA CYS A 680 -46.76 51.49 4.73
C CYS A 680 -46.62 52.89 5.35
N GLY A 681 -47.05 53.10 6.59
CA GLY A 681 -46.86 54.33 7.35
C GLY A 681 -47.74 55.51 6.95
N ARG A 682 -48.43 55.45 5.80
CA ARG A 682 -49.31 56.51 5.26
C ARG A 682 -50.34 57.00 6.26
N LEU A 683 -50.53 58.31 6.31
CA LEU A 683 -51.51 59.01 7.13
C LEU A 683 -52.69 59.48 6.27
N VAL A 684 -53.91 59.05 6.60
CA VAL A 684 -55.12 59.36 5.82
C VAL A 684 -56.34 59.61 6.71
N HIS A 685 -57.23 60.54 6.36
CA HIS A 685 -58.46 60.71 7.13
C HIS A 685 -59.42 59.51 6.95
N PRO A 686 -60.20 59.13 7.99
CA PRO A 686 -61.24 58.12 7.88
C PRO A 686 -62.24 58.43 6.76
N ALA A 687 -62.57 59.72 6.59
CA ALA A 687 -63.49 60.23 5.57
C ALA A 687 -62.87 60.32 4.15
N CYS A 688 -61.54 60.28 4.02
CA CYS A 688 -60.85 60.25 2.72
C CYS A 688 -60.70 58.82 2.15
N LEU A 689 -61.10 57.81 2.91
CA LEU A 689 -61.23 56.44 2.41
C LEU A 689 -62.51 56.31 1.57
N VAL A 690 -62.50 55.39 0.61
CA VAL A 690 -63.67 55.02 -0.20
C VAL A 690 -63.88 53.51 -0.09
N PRO A 691 -64.95 53.02 0.58
CA PRO A 691 -65.91 53.80 1.37
C PRO A 691 -65.26 54.46 2.61
N PRO A 692 -65.87 55.55 3.15
CA PRO A 692 -65.43 56.16 4.40
C PRO A 692 -65.45 55.17 5.57
N TRP A 693 -64.46 55.26 6.45
CA TRP A 693 -64.38 54.40 7.64
C TRP A 693 -65.06 55.08 8.84
N THR A 694 -66.06 54.41 9.41
CA THR A 694 -66.91 54.96 10.49
C THR A 694 -66.85 54.19 11.81
N ASP A 695 -66.12 53.07 11.86
CA ASP A 695 -66.05 52.18 13.02
C ASP A 695 -64.81 52.40 13.89
N ILE A 696 -64.86 51.93 15.14
CA ILE A 696 -63.74 51.94 16.09
C ILE A 696 -62.51 51.28 15.45
N LEU A 697 -61.36 51.95 15.56
CA LEU A 697 -60.11 51.56 14.90
C LEU A 697 -59.42 50.40 15.64
N PRO A 698 -59.08 49.30 14.95
CA PRO A 698 -58.08 48.36 15.42
C PRO A 698 -56.68 48.93 15.20
N ASP A 699 -55.76 48.75 16.15
CA ASP A 699 -54.36 49.23 16.10
C ASP A 699 -53.58 48.78 14.84
N ASP A 700 -54.04 47.69 14.20
CA ASP A 700 -53.39 47.04 13.06
C ASP A 700 -53.88 47.51 11.67
N TRP A 701 -54.73 48.55 11.59
CA TRP A 701 -55.39 48.95 10.33
C TRP A 701 -54.40 49.12 9.16
N SER A 702 -54.72 48.49 8.02
CA SER A 702 -53.91 48.53 6.81
C SER A 702 -54.73 48.75 5.54
N CYS A 703 -54.19 49.57 4.63
CA CYS A 703 -54.93 50.00 3.45
C CYS A 703 -55.12 48.89 2.39
N TYR A 704 -56.16 49.02 1.58
CA TYR A 704 -56.62 48.01 0.60
C TYR A 704 -55.49 47.41 -0.26
N SER A 705 -54.62 48.25 -0.85
CA SER A 705 -53.51 47.78 -1.70
C SER A 705 -52.45 46.98 -0.93
N CYS A 706 -52.28 47.21 0.37
CA CYS A 706 -51.42 46.36 1.21
C CYS A 706 -52.10 45.01 1.51
N ARG A 707 -53.42 45.01 1.70
CA ARG A 707 -54.20 43.79 1.96
C ARG A 707 -54.23 42.85 0.75
N GLU A 708 -54.51 43.35 -0.45
CA GLU A 708 -54.48 42.55 -1.69
C GLU A 708 -53.13 41.88 -1.91
N LYS A 709 -52.04 42.67 -1.92
CA LYS A 709 -50.67 42.16 -2.11
C LYS A 709 -50.27 41.15 -1.03
N THR A 710 -50.88 41.20 0.16
CA THR A 710 -50.64 40.23 1.23
C THR A 710 -51.38 38.91 0.96
N ASN A 711 -52.62 38.97 0.48
CA ASN A 711 -53.37 37.79 0.02
C ASN A 711 -52.70 37.10 -1.19
N GLU A 712 -52.14 37.87 -2.13
CA GLU A 712 -51.34 37.32 -3.24
C GLU A 712 -50.08 36.61 -2.74
N TYR A 713 -49.36 37.20 -1.77
CA TYR A 713 -48.18 36.60 -1.17
C TYR A 713 -48.49 35.30 -0.45
N PHE A 714 -49.58 35.24 0.34
CA PHE A 714 -50.02 33.99 0.98
C PHE A 714 -50.35 32.92 -0.08
N LYS A 715 -51.17 33.22 -1.09
CA LYS A 715 -51.46 32.28 -2.19
C LYS A 715 -50.19 31.76 -2.89
N ALA A 716 -49.21 32.62 -3.13
CA ALA A 716 -47.94 32.23 -3.75
C ALA A 716 -47.06 31.38 -2.83
N ARG A 717 -47.00 31.70 -1.52
CA ARG A 717 -46.30 30.94 -0.49
C ARG A 717 -46.92 29.54 -0.33
N ASP A 718 -48.23 29.48 -0.22
CA ASP A 718 -48.96 28.25 0.08
C ASP A 718 -48.92 27.29 -1.13
N ALA A 719 -48.98 27.83 -2.36
CA ALA A 719 -48.71 27.06 -3.59
C ALA A 719 -47.27 26.54 -3.66
N TYR A 720 -46.28 27.32 -3.21
CA TYR A 720 -44.87 26.89 -3.13
C TYR A 720 -44.65 25.80 -2.06
N VAL A 721 -45.32 25.90 -0.92
CA VAL A 721 -45.30 24.87 0.15
C VAL A 721 -45.99 23.58 -0.31
N ALA A 722 -47.13 23.66 -1.00
CA ALA A 722 -47.81 22.50 -1.56
C ALA A 722 -46.95 21.75 -2.60
N GLU A 723 -46.24 22.48 -3.47
CA GLU A 723 -45.30 21.89 -4.43
C GLU A 723 -44.03 21.32 -3.76
N LEU A 724 -43.60 21.85 -2.61
CA LEU A 724 -42.55 21.23 -1.78
C LEU A 724 -43.04 19.94 -1.11
N LEU A 725 -44.24 19.93 -0.51
CA LEU A 725 -44.88 18.74 0.07
C LEU A 725 -44.96 17.61 -0.95
N LYS A 726 -45.52 17.89 -2.12
CA LYS A 726 -45.66 16.94 -3.23
C LYS A 726 -44.33 16.32 -3.67
N ARG A 727 -43.24 17.10 -3.68
CA ARG A 727 -41.88 16.59 -3.99
C ARG A 727 -41.30 15.73 -2.87
N TYR A 728 -41.59 16.08 -1.61
CA TYR A 728 -41.19 15.29 -0.45
C TYR A 728 -41.92 13.94 -0.42
N GLU A 729 -43.23 13.93 -0.60
CA GLU A 729 -44.08 12.74 -0.70
C GLU A 729 -43.62 11.82 -1.85
N ALA A 730 -43.40 12.36 -3.05
CA ALA A 730 -42.90 11.60 -4.20
C ALA A 730 -41.44 11.11 -4.04
N ALA A 731 -40.64 11.68 -3.14
CA ALA A 731 -39.33 11.13 -2.76
C ALA A 731 -39.47 10.03 -1.70
N GLN A 732 -40.40 10.17 -0.76
CA GLN A 732 -40.68 9.18 0.28
C GLN A 732 -41.38 7.94 -0.29
N GLU A 733 -42.26 8.08 -1.28
CA GLU A 733 -42.89 6.94 -1.98
C GLU A 733 -41.84 6.08 -2.72
N ARG A 734 -40.87 6.72 -3.39
CA ARG A 734 -39.73 6.02 -4.03
C ARG A 734 -38.86 5.29 -3.01
N LYS A 735 -38.57 5.93 -1.87
CA LYS A 735 -37.86 5.29 -0.75
C LYS A 735 -38.58 4.04 -0.26
N SER A 736 -39.91 4.09 -0.06
CA SER A 736 -40.71 2.94 0.36
C SER A 736 -40.66 1.81 -0.66
N LYS A 737 -40.85 2.09 -1.96
CA LYS A 737 -40.78 1.09 -3.04
C LYS A 737 -39.44 0.34 -3.04
N ILE A 738 -38.33 1.02 -2.80
CA ILE A 738 -37.01 0.39 -2.69
C ILE A 738 -36.91 -0.52 -1.45
N LEU A 739 -37.46 -0.11 -0.30
CA LEU A 739 -37.49 -0.94 0.90
C LEU A 739 -38.34 -2.20 0.71
N ASP A 740 -39.45 -2.13 -0.03
CA ASP A 740 -40.28 -3.29 -0.36
C ASP A 740 -39.62 -4.25 -1.36
N ILE A 741 -38.80 -3.72 -2.30
CA ILE A 741 -37.89 -4.55 -3.11
C ILE A 741 -36.86 -5.25 -2.21
N ILE A 742 -36.21 -4.54 -1.28
CA ILE A 742 -35.23 -5.15 -0.35
C ILE A 742 -35.87 -6.22 0.56
N ARG A 743 -37.14 -6.08 0.93
CA ARG A 743 -37.91 -7.09 1.68
C ARG A 743 -38.24 -8.32 0.84
N SER A 744 -38.47 -8.16 -0.47
CA SER A 744 -38.83 -9.25 -1.40
C SER A 744 -37.62 -9.90 -2.10
N LEU A 745 -36.42 -9.34 -2.00
CA LEU A 745 -35.19 -10.01 -2.42
C LEU A 745 -34.96 -11.30 -1.62
N ASP A 746 -34.57 -12.37 -2.31
CA ASP A 746 -34.01 -13.56 -1.67
C ASP A 746 -32.54 -13.30 -1.34
N LEU A 747 -32.12 -13.56 -0.10
CA LEU A 747 -30.82 -13.20 0.48
C LEU A 747 -30.46 -14.18 1.62
N PRO A 748 -29.17 -14.54 1.79
CA PRO A 748 -28.78 -15.63 2.68
C PRO A 748 -28.79 -15.20 4.16
N ASN A 749 -28.91 -16.19 5.04
CA ASN A 749 -28.81 -16.04 6.49
C ASN A 749 -27.34 -15.77 6.92
N ASN A 750 -27.13 -15.29 8.15
CA ASN A 750 -25.79 -15.07 8.70
C ASN A 750 -24.99 -16.38 8.74
N PRO A 751 -23.85 -16.49 8.02
CA PRO A 751 -23.10 -17.74 7.90
C PRO A 751 -22.53 -18.25 9.22
N LEU A 752 -22.34 -17.38 10.23
CA LEU A 752 -21.89 -17.81 11.55
C LEU A 752 -22.99 -18.58 12.31
N ASP A 753 -24.23 -18.06 12.28
CA ASP A 753 -25.36 -18.69 12.98
C ASP A 753 -25.82 -19.95 12.24
N ASP A 754 -25.87 -19.91 10.89
CA ASP A 754 -26.17 -21.07 10.03
C ASP A 754 -25.14 -22.21 10.18
N LEU A 755 -23.84 -21.88 10.26
CA LEU A 755 -22.80 -22.87 10.58
C LEU A 755 -23.03 -23.51 11.96
N ILE A 756 -23.37 -22.73 12.99
CA ILE A 756 -23.59 -23.26 14.33
C ILE A 756 -24.83 -24.17 14.37
N ASP A 757 -25.95 -23.76 13.78
CA ASP A 757 -27.18 -24.56 13.70
C ASP A 757 -26.93 -25.90 12.99
N GLN A 758 -26.34 -25.86 11.78
CA GLN A 758 -26.07 -27.05 10.97
C GLN A 758 -24.93 -27.95 11.49
N LEU A 759 -24.18 -27.51 12.51
CA LEU A 759 -23.18 -28.30 13.25
C LEU A 759 -23.71 -28.86 14.58
N GLY A 760 -25.00 -28.69 14.89
CA GLY A 760 -25.64 -29.23 16.10
C GLY A 760 -25.77 -28.22 17.25
N GLY A 761 -25.71 -26.93 16.96
CA GLY A 761 -25.97 -25.85 17.90
C GLY A 761 -24.82 -25.51 18.86
N PRO A 762 -25.01 -24.52 19.75
CA PRO A 762 -23.96 -23.97 20.60
C PRO A 762 -23.30 -24.97 21.55
N GLU A 763 -24.01 -26.02 21.96
CA GLU A 763 -23.47 -27.07 22.84
C GLU A 763 -22.40 -27.92 22.16
N ASN A 764 -22.45 -28.08 20.83
CA ASN A 764 -21.48 -28.87 20.06
C ASN A 764 -20.32 -28.03 19.50
N VAL A 765 -20.49 -26.71 19.43
CA VAL A 765 -19.57 -25.77 18.77
C VAL A 765 -18.94 -24.81 19.77
N ALA A 766 -17.61 -24.85 19.90
CA ALA A 766 -16.85 -23.93 20.74
C ALA A 766 -16.66 -22.58 20.05
N GLU A 767 -17.55 -21.62 20.34
CA GLU A 767 -17.49 -20.30 19.73
C GLU A 767 -16.47 -19.39 20.44
N MET A 768 -15.48 -18.89 19.71
CA MET A 768 -14.42 -17.98 20.16
C MET A 768 -14.34 -16.76 19.24
N THR A 769 -15.45 -16.00 19.16
CA THR A 769 -15.52 -14.73 18.43
C THR A 769 -15.60 -13.53 19.38
N GLY A 770 -15.57 -12.32 18.82
CA GLY A 770 -15.74 -11.07 19.59
C GLY A 770 -17.17 -10.78 20.03
N ARG A 771 -18.18 -11.58 19.63
CA ARG A 771 -19.60 -11.21 19.78
C ARG A 771 -20.16 -11.39 21.19
N ARG A 772 -21.19 -10.63 21.53
CA ARG A 772 -21.87 -10.61 22.84
C ARG A 772 -23.09 -11.53 22.91
N GLY A 773 -23.82 -11.68 21.81
CA GLY A 773 -24.97 -12.57 21.71
C GLY A 773 -25.01 -13.35 20.41
N MET A 774 -25.91 -14.33 20.37
CA MET A 774 -26.14 -15.24 19.25
C MET A 774 -27.64 -15.47 19.06
N LEU A 775 -28.04 -15.90 17.86
CA LEU A 775 -29.36 -16.47 17.63
C LEU A 775 -29.27 -17.99 17.76
N ILE A 776 -30.27 -18.60 18.40
CA ILE A 776 -30.35 -20.05 18.59
C ILE A 776 -31.75 -20.50 18.16
N ARG A 777 -31.85 -21.56 17.36
CA ARG A 777 -33.14 -22.13 16.97
C ARG A 777 -33.90 -22.63 18.20
N ALA A 778 -35.17 -22.25 18.33
CA ALA A 778 -35.96 -22.56 19.52
C ALA A 778 -36.15 -24.08 19.70
N SER A 779 -36.25 -24.54 20.95
CA SER A 779 -36.47 -25.96 21.29
C SER A 779 -37.81 -26.53 20.78
N THR A 780 -38.72 -25.66 20.35
CA THR A 780 -39.99 -25.98 19.66
C THR A 780 -39.82 -26.27 18.17
N GLY A 781 -38.62 -26.06 17.60
CA GLY A 781 -38.34 -26.19 16.17
C GLY A 781 -38.90 -25.06 15.30
N LYS A 782 -39.49 -24.02 15.88
CA LYS A 782 -40.04 -22.85 15.17
C LYS A 782 -39.44 -21.56 15.73
N GLY A 783 -38.91 -20.72 14.84
CA GLY A 783 -38.26 -19.47 15.22
C GLY A 783 -36.84 -19.64 15.79
N VAL A 784 -36.20 -18.50 15.98
CA VAL A 784 -34.90 -18.34 16.63
C VAL A 784 -35.02 -17.32 17.77
N ILE A 785 -34.24 -17.52 18.83
CA ILE A 785 -34.26 -16.70 20.04
C ILE A 785 -32.87 -16.07 20.23
N TYR A 786 -32.83 -14.79 20.59
CA TYR A 786 -31.58 -14.11 20.93
C TYR A 786 -31.13 -14.43 22.36
N GLN A 787 -29.91 -14.96 22.50
CA GLN A 787 -29.30 -15.28 23.78
C GLN A 787 -27.90 -14.64 23.90
N ALA A 788 -27.58 -14.10 25.07
CA ALA A 788 -26.23 -13.65 25.40
C ALA A 788 -25.26 -14.84 25.46
N ARG A 789 -24.03 -14.66 24.96
CA ARG A 789 -23.00 -15.72 24.91
C ARG A 789 -22.45 -16.10 26.28
N ASN A 790 -22.65 -15.28 27.31
CA ASN A 790 -22.23 -15.60 28.66
C ASN A 790 -23.29 -16.44 29.39
N THR A 791 -22.87 -17.52 30.03
CA THR A 791 -23.71 -18.20 31.02
C THR A 791 -23.83 -17.33 32.29
N LYS A 792 -24.74 -17.69 33.20
CA LYS A 792 -24.90 -16.98 34.49
C LYS A 792 -23.68 -17.09 35.41
N GLU A 793 -22.76 -18.01 35.12
CA GLU A 793 -21.60 -18.36 35.95
C GLU A 793 -20.27 -17.82 35.40
N VAL A 794 -20.23 -17.40 34.13
CA VAL A 794 -19.01 -16.95 33.43
C VAL A 794 -19.15 -15.48 33.03
N ALA A 795 -18.25 -14.62 33.50
CA ALA A 795 -18.21 -13.22 33.09
C ALA A 795 -17.86 -13.07 31.59
N MET A 796 -18.41 -12.05 30.92
CA MET A 796 -18.24 -11.85 29.48
C MET A 796 -16.77 -11.79 29.02
N GLU A 797 -15.86 -11.20 29.83
CA GLU A 797 -14.40 -11.18 29.57
C GLU A 797 -13.79 -12.60 29.45
N MET A 798 -14.40 -13.62 30.08
CA MET A 798 -13.86 -14.97 30.22
C MET A 798 -14.49 -16.00 29.26
N VAL A 799 -15.56 -15.66 28.53
CA VAL A 799 -16.33 -16.60 27.70
C VAL A 799 -15.45 -17.30 26.65
N ASN A 800 -14.61 -16.54 25.92
CA ASN A 800 -13.71 -17.12 24.91
C ASN A 800 -12.66 -18.07 25.52
N MET A 801 -12.25 -17.84 26.79
CA MET A 801 -11.33 -18.73 27.51
C MET A 801 -12.04 -19.98 28.03
N HIS A 802 -13.31 -19.88 28.42
CA HIS A 802 -14.14 -21.03 28.78
C HIS A 802 -14.41 -21.94 27.56
N GLU A 803 -14.85 -21.37 26.44
CA GLU A 803 -15.09 -22.12 25.19
C GLU A 803 -13.82 -22.78 24.64
N LYS A 804 -12.67 -22.08 24.71
CA LYS A 804 -11.36 -22.68 24.45
C LYS A 804 -11.13 -23.92 25.34
N GLN A 805 -11.43 -23.84 26.64
CA GLN A 805 -11.23 -24.97 27.55
C GLN A 805 -12.15 -26.15 27.19
N LEU A 806 -13.42 -25.91 26.87
CA LEU A 806 -14.35 -26.97 26.44
C LEU A 806 -13.86 -27.71 25.17
N PHE A 807 -13.25 -26.99 24.23
CA PHE A 807 -12.61 -27.59 23.06
C PHE A 807 -11.34 -28.39 23.40
N MET A 808 -10.46 -27.85 24.25
CA MET A 808 -9.19 -28.49 24.63
C MET A 808 -9.36 -29.67 25.61
N ASP A 809 -10.46 -29.69 26.37
CA ASP A 809 -10.93 -30.83 27.16
C ASP A 809 -11.54 -31.94 26.28
N GLY A 810 -11.92 -31.62 25.02
CA GLY A 810 -12.59 -32.55 24.10
C GLY A 810 -14.11 -32.64 24.27
N LYS A 811 -14.71 -31.78 25.09
CA LYS A 811 -16.17 -31.71 25.30
C LYS A 811 -16.89 -31.18 24.05
N LYS A 812 -16.26 -30.26 23.32
CA LYS A 812 -16.69 -29.77 22.00
C LYS A 812 -15.62 -30.13 20.96
N LEU A 813 -16.01 -30.73 19.83
CA LEU A 813 -15.06 -31.21 18.80
C LEU A 813 -14.89 -30.25 17.61
N VAL A 814 -15.75 -29.23 17.51
CA VAL A 814 -15.63 -28.12 16.56
C VAL A 814 -15.38 -26.83 17.31
N ALA A 815 -14.46 -26.01 16.82
CA ALA A 815 -14.25 -24.63 17.25
C ALA A 815 -14.52 -23.66 16.10
N ILE A 816 -15.06 -22.49 16.41
CA ILE A 816 -15.19 -21.38 15.45
C ILE A 816 -14.46 -20.15 16.01
N ILE A 817 -13.50 -19.62 15.24
CA ILE A 817 -12.67 -18.47 15.63
C ILE A 817 -12.88 -17.27 14.71
N SER A 818 -12.82 -16.06 15.27
CA SER A 818 -12.69 -14.82 14.48
C SER A 818 -11.42 -14.03 14.81
N GLU A 819 -10.96 -13.17 13.89
CA GLU A 819 -9.77 -12.32 14.08
C GLU A 819 -9.84 -11.48 15.37
N ALA A 820 -11.05 -11.01 15.75
CA ALA A 820 -11.27 -10.25 16.98
C ALA A 820 -11.35 -11.12 18.24
N GLY A 821 -11.90 -12.35 18.16
CA GLY A 821 -12.10 -13.22 19.32
C GLY A 821 -10.94 -14.16 19.66
N SER A 822 -10.00 -14.37 18.73
CA SER A 822 -8.93 -15.37 18.84
C SER A 822 -7.53 -14.79 19.16
N ALA A 823 -7.45 -13.53 19.58
CA ALA A 823 -6.24 -12.98 20.21
C ALA A 823 -5.87 -13.81 21.46
N GLY A 824 -4.58 -14.10 21.67
CA GLY A 824 -4.09 -15.06 22.67
C GLY A 824 -4.41 -16.54 22.36
N VAL A 825 -5.65 -16.85 22.00
CA VAL A 825 -6.23 -18.20 21.82
C VAL A 825 -5.32 -19.16 21.04
N SER A 826 -5.26 -20.40 21.55
CA SER A 826 -4.34 -21.47 21.14
C SER A 826 -5.14 -22.77 21.14
N LEU A 827 -5.22 -23.42 19.97
CA LEU A 827 -6.09 -24.58 19.66
C LEU A 827 -5.33 -25.74 18.99
N GLN A 828 -3.99 -25.73 19.02
CA GLN A 828 -3.17 -26.85 18.54
C GLN A 828 -3.48 -28.15 19.31
N ALA A 829 -3.06 -29.29 18.78
CA ALA A 829 -3.11 -30.57 19.49
C ALA A 829 -1.99 -30.64 20.56
N ASP A 830 -2.04 -29.78 21.58
CA ASP A 830 -0.99 -29.69 22.62
C ASP A 830 -0.91 -31.00 23.42
N ARG A 831 0.30 -31.57 23.57
CA ARG A 831 0.53 -32.82 24.31
C ARG A 831 0.17 -32.74 25.81
N ARG A 832 -0.03 -31.53 26.35
CA ARG A 832 -0.52 -31.28 27.72
C ARG A 832 -2.04 -31.31 27.85
N ALA A 833 -2.78 -31.28 26.73
CA ALA A 833 -4.23 -31.26 26.72
C ALA A 833 -4.84 -32.66 26.60
N VAL A 834 -6.12 -32.81 26.97
CA VAL A 834 -6.88 -34.06 26.81
C VAL A 834 -7.22 -34.28 25.33
N ASN A 835 -7.67 -33.24 24.62
CA ASN A 835 -7.98 -33.32 23.21
C ASN A 835 -6.72 -33.21 22.33
N GLN A 836 -6.12 -34.35 22.00
CA GLN A 836 -4.93 -34.44 21.13
C GLN A 836 -5.26 -34.82 19.67
N LYS A 837 -6.54 -34.89 19.28
CA LYS A 837 -6.97 -35.27 17.91
C LYS A 837 -6.41 -34.33 16.84
N ARG A 838 -6.07 -34.85 15.66
CA ARG A 838 -5.52 -34.03 14.56
C ARG A 838 -6.48 -32.90 14.20
N ARG A 839 -5.95 -31.69 14.03
CA ARG A 839 -6.76 -30.49 13.75
C ARG A 839 -6.95 -30.32 12.24
N VAL A 840 -8.20 -30.15 11.79
CA VAL A 840 -8.55 -29.70 10.44
C VAL A 840 -8.98 -28.24 10.53
N HIS A 841 -8.14 -27.33 10.06
CA HIS A 841 -8.40 -25.89 10.04
C HIS A 841 -9.04 -25.52 8.70
N ILE A 842 -10.32 -25.15 8.72
CA ILE A 842 -11.08 -24.69 7.55
C ILE A 842 -11.10 -23.17 7.55
N THR A 843 -10.51 -22.53 6.54
CA THR A 843 -10.53 -21.07 6.41
C THR A 843 -11.65 -20.66 5.46
N LEU A 844 -12.76 -20.15 6.03
CA LEU A 844 -13.97 -19.75 5.32
C LEU A 844 -13.80 -18.36 4.66
N GLU A 845 -13.24 -17.41 5.41
CA GLU A 845 -12.92 -16.07 4.94
C GLU A 845 -11.40 -15.91 4.92
N LEU A 846 -10.80 -15.84 3.71
CA LEU A 846 -9.36 -15.69 3.53
C LEU A 846 -8.93 -14.23 3.77
N PRO A 847 -8.00 -13.96 4.70
CA PRO A 847 -7.48 -12.62 4.93
C PRO A 847 -6.77 -12.02 3.72
N TRP A 848 -6.89 -10.70 3.56
CA TRP A 848 -6.38 -9.97 2.39
C TRP A 848 -4.86 -9.73 2.41
N SER A 849 -4.21 -9.94 3.57
CA SER A 849 -2.77 -10.10 3.71
C SER A 849 -2.51 -11.54 4.12
N ALA A 850 -1.58 -12.21 3.43
CA ALA A 850 -1.21 -13.57 3.76
C ALA A 850 -0.56 -13.68 5.15
N ASP A 851 0.05 -12.61 5.66
CA ASP A 851 0.62 -12.56 7.02
C ASP A 851 -0.47 -12.65 8.09
N ARG A 852 -1.67 -12.11 7.84
CA ARG A 852 -2.85 -12.36 8.71
C ARG A 852 -3.32 -13.82 8.64
N ALA A 853 -3.31 -14.43 7.45
CA ALA A 853 -3.62 -15.85 7.30
C ALA A 853 -2.63 -16.71 8.09
N ILE A 854 -1.33 -16.39 8.06
CA ILE A 854 -0.28 -17.05 8.86
C ILE A 854 -0.52 -16.84 10.37
N GLN A 855 -0.91 -15.63 10.82
CA GLN A 855 -1.29 -15.37 12.21
C GLN A 855 -2.54 -16.16 12.67
N GLN A 856 -3.43 -16.50 11.75
CA GLN A 856 -4.59 -17.37 11.96
C GLN A 856 -4.20 -18.86 11.95
N PHE A 857 -3.31 -19.29 11.07
CA PHE A 857 -2.77 -20.65 11.06
C PHE A 857 -1.99 -20.95 12.34
N GLY A 858 -1.28 -19.96 12.90
CA GLY A 858 -0.63 -20.00 14.22
C GLY A 858 -1.58 -20.12 15.43
N ARG A 859 -2.90 -20.18 15.21
CA ARG A 859 -3.87 -20.61 16.26
C ARG A 859 -3.90 -22.13 16.40
N THR A 860 -3.62 -22.89 15.34
CA THR A 860 -3.66 -24.36 15.31
C THR A 860 -2.31 -25.04 15.10
N HIS A 861 -1.29 -24.30 14.65
CA HIS A 861 0.10 -24.78 14.53
C HIS A 861 1.00 -24.03 15.53
N ARG A 862 1.47 -24.73 16.56
CA ARG A 862 2.41 -24.24 17.59
C ARG A 862 3.26 -25.39 18.12
N SER A 863 4.30 -25.08 18.88
CA SER A 863 5.15 -26.06 19.56
C SER A 863 4.37 -26.92 20.59
N ASN A 864 4.99 -28.04 20.98
CA ASN A 864 4.44 -29.11 21.81
C ASN A 864 3.19 -29.77 21.22
N GLN A 865 3.09 -29.88 19.89
CA GLN A 865 1.97 -30.54 19.22
C GLN A 865 2.16 -32.07 19.13
N ALA A 866 1.07 -32.82 19.29
CA ALA A 866 1.00 -34.27 19.10
C ALA A 866 0.92 -34.63 17.60
N SER A 867 0.29 -33.78 16.80
CA SER A 867 0.15 -33.93 15.35
C SER A 867 0.06 -32.58 14.67
N ALA A 868 0.72 -32.40 13.52
CA ALA A 868 0.57 -31.21 12.69
C ALA A 868 -0.82 -31.16 12.00
N PRO A 869 -1.39 -29.96 11.77
CA PRO A 869 -2.75 -29.79 11.25
C PRO A 869 -2.90 -30.04 9.74
N GLN A 870 -4.13 -30.26 9.29
CA GLN A 870 -4.55 -30.16 7.88
C GLN A 870 -5.23 -28.80 7.67
N TYR A 871 -4.83 -28.02 6.66
CA TYR A 871 -5.42 -26.74 6.29
C TYR A 871 -6.26 -26.86 5.01
N ARG A 872 -7.52 -26.45 5.08
CA ARG A 872 -8.46 -26.41 3.94
C ARG A 872 -8.85 -24.95 3.67
N LEU A 873 -8.36 -24.38 2.57
CA LEU A 873 -8.56 -22.96 2.24
C LEU A 873 -9.70 -22.81 1.23
N LEU A 874 -10.81 -22.18 1.63
CA LEU A 874 -12.03 -22.08 0.81
C LEU A 874 -12.12 -20.73 0.06
N PHE A 875 -12.33 -20.82 -1.25
CA PHE A 875 -12.55 -19.68 -2.14
C PHE A 875 -13.64 -20.00 -3.16
N THR A 876 -14.42 -19.01 -3.56
CA THR A 876 -15.43 -19.16 -4.62
C THR A 876 -14.82 -19.10 -6.01
N ASN A 877 -15.56 -19.59 -7.01
CA ASN A 877 -15.21 -19.49 -8.44
C ASN A 877 -15.31 -18.06 -9.02
N LEU A 878 -15.42 -17.04 -8.16
CA LEU A 878 -15.46 -15.63 -8.53
C LEU A 878 -14.03 -15.08 -8.63
N GLY A 879 -13.69 -14.42 -9.74
CA GLY A 879 -12.38 -13.80 -9.96
C GLY A 879 -12.02 -12.78 -8.87
N GLY A 880 -13.03 -12.12 -8.28
CA GLY A 880 -12.86 -11.24 -7.12
C GLY A 880 -12.31 -11.94 -5.87
N GLU A 881 -12.55 -13.24 -5.68
CA GLU A 881 -11.98 -14.03 -4.57
C GLU A 881 -10.74 -14.86 -4.95
N ARG A 882 -10.69 -15.40 -6.17
CA ARG A 882 -9.57 -16.26 -6.66
C ARG A 882 -8.18 -15.65 -6.42
N ARG A 883 -8.08 -14.30 -6.44
CA ARG A 883 -6.88 -13.54 -6.02
C ARG A 883 -6.35 -13.90 -4.63
N PHE A 884 -7.21 -14.03 -3.62
CA PHE A 884 -6.77 -14.21 -2.23
C PHE A 884 -6.30 -15.64 -1.98
N ALA A 885 -6.96 -16.61 -2.62
CA ALA A 885 -6.47 -17.98 -2.66
C ALA A 885 -5.07 -18.06 -3.28
N SER A 886 -4.84 -17.45 -4.45
CA SER A 886 -3.53 -17.52 -5.12
C SER A 886 -2.41 -16.79 -4.35
N ILE A 887 -2.69 -15.63 -3.73
CA ILE A 887 -1.71 -14.92 -2.88
C ILE A 887 -1.37 -15.75 -1.63
N VAL A 888 -2.36 -16.29 -0.92
CA VAL A 888 -2.13 -17.05 0.32
C VAL A 888 -1.42 -18.38 0.00
N ALA A 889 -1.83 -19.08 -1.06
CA ALA A 889 -1.19 -20.32 -1.49
C ALA A 889 0.29 -20.12 -1.86
N LYS A 890 0.63 -19.09 -2.66
CA LYS A 890 2.03 -18.80 -3.03
C LYS A 890 2.87 -18.28 -1.86
N ARG A 891 2.26 -17.64 -0.84
CA ARG A 891 2.96 -17.31 0.41
C ARG A 891 3.25 -18.56 1.24
N LEU A 892 2.35 -19.54 1.27
CA LEU A 892 2.56 -20.84 1.93
C LEU A 892 3.61 -21.69 1.20
N GLU A 893 3.61 -21.66 -0.13
CA GLU A 893 4.69 -22.20 -0.97
C GLU A 893 6.05 -21.57 -0.58
N SER A 894 6.12 -20.24 -0.50
CA SER A 894 7.35 -19.53 -0.10
C SER A 894 7.82 -19.85 1.31
N LEU A 895 6.90 -20.24 2.22
CA LEU A 895 7.22 -20.68 3.58
C LEU A 895 7.72 -22.14 3.66
N GLY A 896 7.95 -22.80 2.52
CA GLY A 896 8.36 -24.19 2.44
C GLY A 896 7.27 -25.18 2.90
N ALA A 897 6.03 -24.71 3.08
CA ALA A 897 4.93 -25.49 3.65
C ALA A 897 4.26 -26.44 2.63
N LEU A 898 4.54 -26.24 1.33
CA LEU A 898 4.22 -27.19 0.27
C LEU A 898 5.44 -28.07 -0.03
N THR A 899 5.22 -29.39 0.01
CA THR A 899 6.27 -30.41 -0.07
C THR A 899 6.79 -30.59 -1.51
N GLN A 900 7.90 -31.32 -1.66
CA GLN A 900 8.71 -31.34 -2.90
C GLN A 900 7.99 -31.80 -4.18
N GLY A 901 6.82 -32.44 -4.11
CA GLY A 901 6.07 -32.91 -5.28
C GLY A 901 5.54 -31.80 -6.17
N ASP A 902 4.86 -30.79 -5.58
CA ASP A 902 4.08 -29.78 -6.33
C ASP A 902 4.90 -28.56 -6.79
N ARG A 903 6.18 -28.47 -6.41
CA ARG A 903 7.06 -27.30 -6.66
C ARG A 903 7.33 -26.99 -8.15
N ARG A 904 6.78 -27.78 -9.10
CA ARG A 904 7.02 -27.65 -10.55
C ARG A 904 6.30 -26.47 -11.20
N ALA A 905 5.47 -25.72 -10.46
CA ALA A 905 4.72 -24.54 -10.94
C ALA A 905 5.22 -23.18 -10.38
N GLY A 906 6.35 -23.17 -9.66
CA GLY A 906 6.86 -22.04 -8.86
C GLY A 906 7.41 -20.83 -9.65
N LEU A 907 6.55 -20.10 -10.37
CA LEU A 907 6.89 -18.83 -11.01
C LEU A 907 6.94 -17.66 -10.00
N SER A 908 8.12 -17.04 -9.87
CA SER A 908 8.53 -15.89 -9.04
C SER A 908 7.47 -15.19 -8.17
N LEU A 909 7.76 -15.09 -6.87
CA LEU A 909 6.92 -14.47 -5.83
C LEU A 909 6.43 -13.05 -6.19
N SER A 910 7.24 -12.28 -6.90
CA SER A 910 6.95 -10.92 -7.33
C SER A 910 5.91 -10.80 -8.45
N ALA A 911 5.71 -11.84 -9.26
CA ALA A 911 4.82 -11.79 -10.44
C ALA A 911 3.34 -11.64 -10.08
N PHE A 912 2.92 -12.17 -8.92
CA PHE A 912 1.53 -12.21 -8.48
C PHE A 912 1.21 -11.24 -7.34
N ASN A 913 2.13 -10.31 -7.03
CA ASN A 913 1.77 -9.12 -6.29
C ASN A 913 1.03 -8.15 -7.23
N TYR A 914 -0.30 -8.27 -7.27
CA TYR A 914 -1.16 -7.41 -8.09
C TYR A 914 -1.11 -5.93 -7.73
N ASP A 915 -0.58 -5.55 -6.54
CA ASP A 915 -0.37 -4.15 -6.14
C ASP A 915 1.01 -3.62 -6.55
N SER A 916 1.83 -4.44 -7.20
CA SER A 916 3.11 -4.03 -7.78
C SER A 916 2.95 -2.97 -8.89
N ASN A 917 4.04 -2.31 -9.24
CA ASN A 917 4.08 -1.39 -10.39
C ASN A 917 3.63 -2.04 -11.70
N TYR A 918 3.81 -3.36 -11.86
CA TYR A 918 3.30 -4.12 -13.01
C TYR A 918 1.78 -4.27 -12.98
N GLY A 919 1.19 -4.60 -11.83
CA GLY A 919 -0.28 -4.67 -11.67
C GLY A 919 -0.95 -3.31 -11.84
N LYS A 920 -0.34 -2.23 -11.32
CA LYS A 920 -0.81 -0.85 -11.53
C LYS A 920 -0.75 -0.41 -12.99
N ARG A 921 0.30 -0.81 -13.74
CA ARG A 921 0.39 -0.61 -15.20
C ARG A 921 -0.64 -1.45 -15.95
N ALA A 922 -0.83 -2.73 -15.58
CA ALA A 922 -1.79 -3.64 -16.21
C ALA A 922 -3.22 -3.11 -16.10
N LEU A 923 -3.60 -2.61 -14.92
CA LEU A 923 -4.90 -1.99 -14.69
C LEU A 923 -5.10 -0.75 -15.58
N ALA A 924 -4.11 0.15 -15.61
CA ALA A 924 -4.18 1.36 -16.43
C ALA A 924 -4.28 1.05 -17.93
N MET A 925 -3.55 0.04 -18.43
CA MET A 925 -3.65 -0.42 -19.82
C MET A 925 -5.02 -1.07 -20.11
N MET A 926 -5.53 -1.92 -19.20
CA MET A 926 -6.87 -2.50 -19.34
C MET A 926 -7.96 -1.43 -19.38
N TYR A 927 -7.88 -0.42 -18.51
CA TYR A 927 -8.82 0.70 -18.49
C TYR A 927 -8.74 1.55 -19.77
N ARG A 928 -7.56 1.90 -20.27
CA ARG A 928 -7.42 2.65 -21.54
C ARG A 928 -7.95 1.86 -22.74
N GLY A 929 -7.69 0.54 -22.76
CA GLY A 929 -8.23 -0.38 -23.77
C GLY A 929 -9.75 -0.50 -23.73
N ILE A 930 -10.34 -0.78 -22.55
CA ILE A 930 -11.80 -0.84 -22.38
C ILE A 930 -12.44 0.52 -22.70
N MET A 931 -11.78 1.64 -22.42
CA MET A 931 -12.31 2.98 -22.74
C MET A 931 -12.19 3.37 -24.22
N GLU A 932 -11.57 2.53 -25.08
CA GLU A 932 -11.25 2.82 -26.49
C GLU A 932 -10.29 4.02 -26.67
N GLN A 933 -9.35 4.21 -25.74
CA GLN A 933 -8.29 5.22 -25.81
C GLN A 933 -7.01 4.67 -26.46
N ASP A 934 -6.65 3.43 -26.11
CA ASP A 934 -5.53 2.66 -26.63
C ASP A 934 -6.04 1.31 -27.16
N PRO A 935 -5.30 0.60 -28.04
CA PRO A 935 -5.61 -0.79 -28.35
C PRO A 935 -5.38 -1.70 -27.12
N LEU A 936 -6.23 -2.72 -26.95
CA LEU A 936 -5.99 -3.77 -25.95
C LEU A 936 -4.74 -4.59 -26.36
N PRO A 937 -3.79 -4.83 -25.43
CA PRO A 937 -2.52 -5.51 -25.75
C PRO A 937 -2.66 -7.05 -25.84
N VAL A 938 -3.82 -7.59 -25.46
CA VAL A 938 -4.18 -9.02 -25.52
C VAL A 938 -5.64 -9.15 -25.96
N VAL A 939 -6.00 -10.28 -26.58
CA VAL A 939 -7.39 -10.57 -26.95
C VAL A 939 -8.21 -10.89 -25.68
N PRO A 940 -9.42 -10.35 -25.49
CA PRO A 940 -10.22 -10.65 -24.30
C PRO A 940 -10.64 -12.13 -24.17
N PRO A 941 -10.79 -12.65 -22.94
CA PRO A 941 -11.24 -14.01 -22.67
C PRO A 941 -12.59 -14.36 -23.32
N GLY A 942 -12.57 -15.41 -24.16
CA GLY A 942 -13.74 -15.87 -24.92
C GLY A 942 -14.03 -15.06 -26.19
N CYS A 943 -13.11 -14.20 -26.64
CA CYS A 943 -13.14 -13.57 -27.96
C CYS A 943 -12.10 -14.22 -28.90
N SER A 944 -12.28 -14.10 -30.21
CA SER A 944 -11.28 -14.48 -31.22
C SER A 944 -10.74 -13.25 -31.95
N SER A 945 -9.45 -13.24 -32.25
CA SER A 945 -8.81 -12.24 -33.13
C SER A 945 -9.41 -12.21 -34.54
N GLU A 946 -10.03 -13.31 -34.97
CA GLU A 946 -10.68 -13.44 -36.28
C GLU A 946 -12.10 -12.83 -36.31
N ASN A 947 -12.68 -12.52 -35.14
CA ASN A 947 -14.02 -11.96 -35.02
C ASN A 947 -14.02 -10.65 -34.18
N PRO A 948 -13.76 -9.50 -34.82
CA PRO A 948 -13.75 -8.19 -34.16
C PRO A 948 -15.08 -7.82 -33.46
N ALA A 949 -16.23 -8.34 -33.94
CA ALA A 949 -17.51 -8.06 -33.30
C ALA A 949 -17.60 -8.66 -31.88
N SER A 950 -16.98 -9.83 -31.64
CA SER A 950 -16.91 -10.44 -30.31
C SER A 950 -16.13 -9.57 -29.31
N VAL A 951 -15.06 -8.92 -29.77
CA VAL A 951 -14.25 -8.00 -28.97
C VAL A 951 -15.03 -6.72 -28.67
N GLN A 952 -15.76 -6.17 -29.65
CA GLN A 952 -16.58 -4.97 -29.45
C GLN A 952 -17.76 -5.21 -28.49
N GLU A 953 -18.39 -6.39 -28.56
CA GLU A 953 -19.43 -6.80 -27.61
C GLU A 953 -18.86 -6.90 -26.18
N PHE A 954 -17.69 -7.52 -26.01
CA PHE A 954 -16.99 -7.55 -24.72
C PHE A 954 -16.67 -6.15 -24.20
N ILE A 955 -16.10 -5.25 -25.03
CA ILE A 955 -15.79 -3.86 -24.64
C ILE A 955 -17.07 -3.12 -24.21
N THR A 956 -18.19 -3.33 -24.92
CA THR A 956 -19.49 -2.72 -24.58
C THR A 956 -20.01 -3.20 -23.22
N LYS A 957 -19.97 -4.52 -22.97
CA LYS A 957 -20.34 -5.11 -21.66
C LYS A 957 -19.40 -4.66 -20.54
N ALA A 958 -18.10 -4.59 -20.81
CA ALA A 958 -17.07 -4.13 -19.88
C ALA A 958 -17.26 -2.65 -19.50
N LYS A 959 -17.55 -1.76 -20.46
CA LYS A 959 -17.90 -0.35 -20.21
C LYS A 959 -19.12 -0.25 -19.29
N ALA A 960 -20.21 -0.96 -19.62
CA ALA A 960 -21.43 -0.96 -18.81
C ALA A 960 -21.18 -1.44 -17.36
N ALA A 961 -20.38 -2.49 -17.20
CA ALA A 961 -19.97 -3.01 -15.90
C ALA A 961 -19.13 -1.99 -15.10
N LEU A 962 -18.09 -1.37 -15.69
CA LEU A 962 -17.28 -0.35 -14.99
C LEU A 962 -18.07 0.92 -14.64
N ILE A 963 -19.16 1.21 -15.38
CA ILE A 963 -20.11 2.27 -15.07
C ILE A 963 -21.00 1.89 -13.89
N SER A 964 -21.55 0.67 -13.84
CA SER A 964 -22.45 0.26 -12.75
C SER A 964 -21.74 0.28 -11.39
N VAL A 965 -20.50 -0.21 -11.31
CA VAL A 965 -19.67 -0.16 -10.08
C VAL A 965 -18.93 1.18 -9.89
N GLY A 966 -19.25 2.22 -10.67
CA GLY A 966 -18.77 3.59 -10.46
C GLY A 966 -17.25 3.77 -10.49
N ILE A 967 -16.56 2.96 -11.30
CA ILE A 967 -15.16 3.20 -11.71
C ILE A 967 -15.16 4.29 -12.78
N VAL A 968 -16.03 4.15 -13.78
CA VAL A 968 -16.33 5.21 -14.76
C VAL A 968 -17.37 6.18 -14.15
N ARG A 969 -17.13 7.48 -14.32
CA ARG A 969 -17.95 8.58 -13.81
C ARG A 969 -18.39 9.50 -14.95
N ASP A 970 -19.35 10.37 -14.65
CA ASP A 970 -19.78 11.51 -15.49
C ASP A 970 -20.22 11.10 -16.91
N THR A 971 -21.08 10.08 -16.99
CA THR A 971 -21.61 9.54 -18.25
C THR A 971 -22.62 10.50 -18.89
N VAL A 972 -22.31 11.04 -20.07
CA VAL A 972 -23.24 11.89 -20.83
C VAL A 972 -24.01 11.05 -21.86
N LEU A 973 -25.35 11.11 -21.80
CA LEU A 973 -26.22 10.58 -22.85
C LEU A 973 -26.32 11.59 -23.99
N CYS A 974 -25.59 11.32 -25.09
CA CYS A 974 -25.62 12.17 -26.29
C CYS A 974 -26.94 11.99 -27.06
N ASN A 975 -27.85 12.97 -26.92
CA ASN A 975 -29.12 12.96 -27.65
C ASN A 975 -28.95 13.05 -29.19
N GLY A 976 -29.65 12.18 -29.90
CA GLY A 976 -30.17 12.47 -31.24
C GLY A 976 -29.42 11.93 -32.46
N LYS A 977 -28.12 11.60 -32.39
CA LYS A 977 -27.37 10.99 -33.52
C LYS A 977 -26.36 9.90 -33.16
N ASP A 978 -25.68 9.98 -32.01
CA ASP A 978 -24.73 8.95 -31.53
C ASP A 978 -25.32 8.09 -30.40
N ALA A 979 -26.49 7.50 -30.64
CA ALA A 979 -27.22 6.67 -29.67
C ALA A 979 -26.52 5.32 -29.42
N GLY A 980 -25.43 5.35 -28.65
CA GLY A 980 -24.65 4.16 -28.25
C GLY A 980 -23.27 4.48 -27.63
N LYS A 981 -22.68 5.64 -27.95
CA LYS A 981 -21.38 6.03 -27.37
C LYS A 981 -21.54 6.65 -25.98
N VAL A 982 -21.54 5.80 -24.96
CA VAL A 982 -21.46 6.25 -23.56
C VAL A 982 -20.06 6.79 -23.30
N THR A 983 -19.92 8.13 -23.31
CA THR A 983 -18.69 8.82 -22.92
C THR A 983 -18.72 9.09 -21.42
N GLY A 984 -17.68 8.64 -20.73
CA GLY A 984 -17.45 8.86 -19.29
C GLY A 984 -15.95 8.83 -19.01
N ARG A 985 -15.54 9.14 -17.77
CA ARG A 985 -14.12 9.21 -17.39
C ARG A 985 -13.80 8.41 -16.14
N ILE A 986 -12.58 7.85 -16.12
CA ILE A 986 -11.94 7.29 -14.92
C ILE A 986 -11.03 8.38 -14.36
N VAL A 987 -10.98 8.55 -13.04
CA VAL A 987 -10.13 9.56 -12.39
C VAL A 987 -8.70 9.03 -12.25
N ASP A 988 -7.67 9.87 -12.41
CA ASP A 988 -6.27 9.44 -12.37
C ASP A 988 -5.86 8.73 -11.07
N SER A 989 -6.51 9.06 -9.95
CA SER A 989 -6.40 8.36 -8.66
C SER A 989 -6.87 6.91 -8.74
N ASP A 990 -7.93 6.65 -9.50
CA ASP A 990 -8.58 5.36 -9.62
C ASP A 990 -7.91 4.48 -10.70
N MET A 991 -7.20 5.11 -11.65
CA MET A 991 -6.51 4.47 -12.79
C MET A 991 -5.45 3.44 -12.36
N HIS A 992 -4.84 3.64 -11.19
CA HIS A 992 -3.77 2.80 -10.64
C HIS A 992 -4.20 2.09 -9.33
N ASP A 993 -5.48 2.20 -8.94
CA ASP A 993 -6.00 1.65 -7.67
C ASP A 993 -6.53 0.22 -7.87
N VAL A 994 -5.60 -0.73 -7.88
CA VAL A 994 -5.90 -2.17 -8.00
C VAL A 994 -6.74 -2.68 -6.81
N GLY A 995 -6.50 -2.13 -5.61
CA GLY A 995 -7.32 -2.41 -4.43
C GLY A 995 -8.80 -2.07 -4.66
N ARG A 996 -9.10 -0.89 -5.19
CA ARG A 996 -10.47 -0.47 -5.53
C ARG A 996 -11.06 -1.21 -6.69
N PHE A 997 -10.30 -1.46 -7.78
CA PHE A 997 -10.77 -2.26 -8.91
C PHE A 997 -11.37 -3.58 -8.44
N LEU A 998 -10.61 -4.34 -7.66
CA LEU A 998 -11.01 -5.67 -7.20
C LEU A 998 -12.14 -5.63 -6.15
N ASN A 999 -12.16 -4.59 -5.30
CA ASN A 999 -13.27 -4.36 -4.36
C ASN A 999 -14.57 -3.90 -5.04
N ARG A 1000 -14.51 -3.42 -6.28
CA ARG A 1000 -15.67 -3.11 -7.13
C ARG A 1000 -16.08 -4.29 -8.00
N LEU A 1001 -15.11 -5.08 -8.45
CA LEU A 1001 -15.28 -6.29 -9.25
C LEU A 1001 -16.23 -7.30 -8.57
N LEU A 1002 -16.22 -7.39 -7.24
CA LEU A 1002 -17.18 -8.20 -6.46
C LEU A 1002 -18.66 -7.79 -6.64
N GLY A 1003 -18.97 -6.56 -7.06
CA GLY A 1003 -20.34 -6.09 -7.27
C GLY A 1003 -20.92 -6.40 -8.65
N LEU A 1004 -20.23 -7.19 -9.47
CA LEU A 1004 -20.66 -7.54 -10.83
C LEU A 1004 -21.24 -8.95 -10.89
N PRO A 1005 -22.13 -9.24 -11.86
CA PRO A 1005 -22.55 -10.61 -12.15
C PRO A 1005 -21.35 -11.52 -12.46
N PRO A 1006 -21.31 -12.77 -11.97
CA PRO A 1006 -20.14 -13.65 -12.03
C PRO A 1006 -19.49 -13.82 -13.41
N GLU A 1007 -20.27 -13.83 -14.50
CA GLU A 1007 -19.75 -14.01 -15.86
C GLU A 1007 -18.83 -12.85 -16.28
N ILE A 1008 -19.33 -11.60 -16.23
CA ILE A 1008 -18.55 -10.42 -16.63
C ILE A 1008 -17.46 -10.11 -15.59
N GLN A 1009 -17.69 -10.46 -14.31
CA GLN A 1009 -16.68 -10.42 -13.26
C GLN A 1009 -15.45 -11.27 -13.62
N ASN A 1010 -15.67 -12.53 -14.02
CA ASN A 1010 -14.57 -13.45 -14.33
C ASN A 1010 -13.81 -13.03 -15.59
N ARG A 1011 -14.51 -12.70 -16.68
CA ARG A 1011 -13.86 -12.23 -17.93
C ARG A 1011 -13.02 -10.95 -17.72
N LEU A 1012 -13.50 -10.00 -16.90
CA LEU A 1012 -12.74 -8.79 -16.55
C LEU A 1012 -11.49 -9.11 -15.70
N PHE A 1013 -11.59 -10.07 -14.79
CA PHE A 1013 -10.43 -10.52 -14.01
C PHE A 1013 -9.38 -11.20 -14.91
N GLU A 1014 -9.81 -12.15 -15.73
CA GLU A 1014 -8.94 -12.91 -16.64
C GLU A 1014 -8.23 -12.01 -17.67
N LEU A 1015 -8.89 -10.95 -18.15
CA LEU A 1015 -8.24 -9.92 -18.98
C LEU A 1015 -7.14 -9.18 -18.21
N PHE A 1016 -7.41 -8.73 -16.97
CA PHE A 1016 -6.42 -8.07 -16.13
C PHE A 1016 -5.20 -8.97 -15.84
N ILE A 1017 -5.42 -10.26 -15.57
CA ILE A 1017 -4.35 -11.26 -15.40
C ILE A 1017 -3.53 -11.39 -16.68
N SER A 1018 -4.17 -11.57 -17.83
CA SER A 1018 -3.50 -11.73 -19.13
C SER A 1018 -2.60 -10.53 -19.49
N ILE A 1019 -3.03 -9.30 -19.15
CA ILE A 1019 -2.24 -8.08 -19.34
C ILE A 1019 -1.06 -8.01 -18.35
N LEU A 1020 -1.26 -8.44 -17.10
CA LEU A 1020 -0.19 -8.50 -16.10
C LEU A 1020 0.89 -9.53 -16.48
N ASP A 1021 0.49 -10.74 -16.89
CA ASP A 1021 1.42 -11.78 -17.30
C ASP A 1021 2.24 -11.35 -18.53
N LEU A 1022 1.63 -10.65 -19.50
CA LEU A 1022 2.35 -10.02 -20.62
C LEU A 1022 3.36 -8.95 -20.14
N LEU A 1023 2.98 -8.08 -19.20
CA LEU A 1023 3.90 -7.07 -18.65
C LEU A 1023 5.04 -7.68 -17.84
N VAL A 1024 4.78 -8.76 -17.09
CA VAL A 1024 5.80 -9.50 -16.34
C VAL A 1024 6.75 -10.25 -17.29
N HIS A 1025 6.21 -10.90 -18.33
CA HIS A 1025 6.99 -11.54 -19.38
C HIS A 1025 7.91 -10.53 -20.08
N ASN A 1026 7.37 -9.41 -20.54
CA ASN A 1026 8.15 -8.38 -21.23
C ASN A 1026 9.23 -7.80 -20.31
N ALA A 1027 8.89 -7.49 -19.05
CA ALA A 1027 9.85 -6.97 -18.07
C ALA A 1027 10.98 -7.95 -17.71
N ARG A 1028 10.74 -9.26 -17.74
CA ARG A 1028 11.80 -10.28 -17.66
C ARG A 1028 12.70 -10.19 -18.89
N SER A 1029 12.08 -10.24 -20.07
CA SER A 1029 12.77 -10.19 -21.37
C SER A 1029 13.56 -8.88 -21.62
N GLU A 1030 13.30 -7.84 -20.84
CA GLU A 1030 13.99 -6.54 -20.83
C GLU A 1030 15.03 -6.39 -19.68
N GLY A 1031 15.22 -7.42 -18.84
CA GLY A 1031 16.11 -7.38 -17.66
C GLY A 1031 15.65 -6.48 -16.51
N GLN A 1032 14.41 -5.98 -16.56
CA GLN A 1032 13.84 -5.01 -15.61
C GLN A 1032 13.05 -5.65 -14.46
N PHE A 1033 12.67 -6.92 -14.58
CA PHE A 1033 11.90 -7.62 -13.56
C PHE A 1033 12.71 -7.83 -12.27
N ASP A 1034 12.05 -7.83 -11.11
CA ASP A 1034 12.67 -8.09 -9.81
C ASP A 1034 12.25 -9.45 -9.28
N SER A 1035 13.16 -10.41 -9.32
CA SER A 1035 12.98 -11.79 -8.81
C SER A 1035 13.31 -11.93 -7.32
N GLY A 1036 13.98 -10.94 -6.71
CA GLY A 1036 14.47 -10.99 -5.33
C GLY A 1036 15.94 -11.41 -5.27
N ILE A 1037 16.25 -12.43 -4.46
CA ILE A 1037 17.58 -13.06 -4.47
C ILE A 1037 17.65 -14.05 -5.63
N VAL A 1038 18.73 -13.99 -6.39
CA VAL A 1038 19.00 -14.84 -7.57
C VAL A 1038 20.01 -15.92 -7.22
N ASP A 1039 19.70 -17.18 -7.55
CA ASP A 1039 20.65 -18.28 -7.38
C ASP A 1039 21.58 -18.38 -8.59
N ILE A 1040 22.88 -18.31 -8.33
CA ILE A 1040 23.92 -18.66 -9.30
C ILE A 1040 24.15 -20.16 -9.21
N ARG A 1041 23.77 -20.87 -10.27
CA ARG A 1041 24.03 -22.30 -10.44
C ARG A 1041 25.18 -22.53 -11.41
N GLY A 1042 25.83 -23.67 -11.23
CA GLY A 1042 26.91 -24.20 -12.06
C GLY A 1042 27.12 -25.66 -11.71
N ASN A 1043 27.81 -26.40 -12.58
CA ASN A 1043 28.22 -27.78 -12.32
C ASN A 1043 29.45 -27.83 -11.41
N ILE A 1044 30.28 -26.79 -11.45
CA ILE A 1044 31.41 -26.53 -10.55
C ILE A 1044 31.34 -25.05 -10.14
N ILE A 1045 31.50 -24.77 -8.84
CA ILE A 1045 31.59 -23.44 -8.25
C ILE A 1045 32.75 -23.46 -7.25
N GLU A 1046 33.87 -22.86 -7.65
CA GLU A 1046 35.12 -22.83 -6.90
C GLU A 1046 35.51 -21.39 -6.51
N LEU A 1047 36.04 -21.21 -5.29
CA LEU A 1047 36.56 -19.94 -4.79
C LEU A 1047 37.96 -19.67 -5.36
N GLN A 1048 38.16 -18.51 -5.97
CA GLN A 1048 39.40 -18.11 -6.62
C GLN A 1048 40.27 -17.26 -5.69
N GLY A 1049 41.26 -17.90 -5.06
CA GLY A 1049 42.21 -17.26 -4.15
C GLY A 1049 41.62 -16.91 -2.77
N SER A 1050 42.31 -16.06 -2.02
CA SER A 1050 41.86 -15.61 -0.70
C SER A 1050 40.79 -14.50 -0.81
N PRO A 1051 39.65 -14.59 -0.09
CA PRO A 1051 38.67 -13.53 -0.02
C PRO A 1051 39.27 -12.22 0.51
N LYS A 1052 38.87 -11.07 -0.05
CA LYS A 1052 39.41 -9.75 0.32
C LYS A 1052 38.48 -9.03 1.27
N THR A 1053 38.89 -8.83 2.51
CA THR A 1053 38.20 -7.94 3.45
C THR A 1053 38.31 -6.50 2.97
N VAL A 1054 37.18 -5.79 2.82
CA VAL A 1054 37.13 -4.39 2.34
C VAL A 1054 36.62 -3.40 3.38
N PHE A 1055 36.02 -3.89 4.47
CA PHE A 1055 35.55 -3.10 5.61
C PHE A 1055 35.37 -4.00 6.84
N VAL A 1056 35.48 -3.43 8.04
CA VAL A 1056 35.18 -4.10 9.32
C VAL A 1056 34.40 -3.13 10.20
N ASP A 1057 33.30 -3.59 10.81
CA ASP A 1057 32.47 -2.78 11.69
C ASP A 1057 33.04 -2.73 13.13
N ASN A 1058 33.43 -1.54 13.58
CA ASN A 1058 34.07 -1.32 14.89
C ASN A 1058 33.22 -1.70 16.12
N LEU A 1059 31.92 -1.99 15.97
CA LEU A 1059 31.03 -2.34 17.09
C LEU A 1059 30.76 -3.85 17.19
N SER A 1060 30.83 -4.58 16.09
CA SER A 1060 30.49 -6.01 16.00
C SER A 1060 31.65 -6.91 15.55
N GLY A 1061 32.72 -6.33 15.01
CA GLY A 1061 33.83 -7.07 14.39
C GLY A 1061 33.48 -7.78 13.08
N ALA A 1062 32.21 -7.71 12.64
CA ALA A 1062 31.78 -8.31 11.39
C ALA A 1062 32.31 -7.51 10.19
N SER A 1063 32.75 -8.22 9.15
CA SER A 1063 33.40 -7.65 7.98
C SER A 1063 32.48 -7.56 6.76
N THR A 1064 32.91 -6.76 5.79
CA THR A 1064 32.48 -6.85 4.39
C THR A 1064 33.62 -7.54 3.62
N VAL A 1065 33.30 -8.57 2.84
CA VAL A 1065 34.30 -9.40 2.15
C VAL A 1065 33.93 -9.56 0.68
N LEU A 1066 34.88 -9.28 -0.20
CA LEU A 1066 34.78 -9.58 -1.63
C LEU A 1066 35.29 -11.01 -1.89
N PHE A 1067 34.41 -11.84 -2.42
CA PHE A 1067 34.71 -13.18 -2.90
C PHE A 1067 34.70 -13.18 -4.43
N THR A 1068 35.62 -13.92 -5.04
CA THR A 1068 35.69 -14.14 -6.49
C THR A 1068 35.54 -15.64 -6.74
N PHE A 1069 34.59 -16.05 -7.58
CA PHE A 1069 34.33 -17.45 -7.89
C PHE A 1069 34.52 -17.72 -9.38
N ILE A 1070 35.01 -18.92 -9.70
CA ILE A 1070 34.92 -19.48 -11.05
C ILE A 1070 33.71 -20.42 -11.06
N VAL A 1071 32.76 -20.13 -11.93
CA VAL A 1071 31.54 -20.92 -12.13
C VAL A 1071 31.60 -21.58 -13.50
N ASP A 1072 31.66 -22.92 -13.56
CA ASP A 1072 31.48 -23.68 -14.80
C ASP A 1072 30.00 -24.05 -14.96
N ARG A 1073 29.37 -23.55 -16.04
CA ARG A 1073 27.95 -23.86 -16.39
C ARG A 1073 27.81 -24.80 -17.58
N GLY A 1074 28.92 -25.33 -18.09
CA GLY A 1074 28.91 -26.11 -19.31
C GLY A 1074 28.31 -27.49 -19.13
N MET A 1075 27.41 -27.86 -20.03
CA MET A 1075 26.89 -29.23 -20.12
C MET A 1075 27.79 -30.06 -21.04
N THR A 1076 28.38 -31.15 -20.53
CA THR A 1076 29.17 -32.05 -21.37
C THR A 1076 28.28 -32.81 -22.36
N TRP A 1077 28.90 -33.39 -23.38
CA TRP A 1077 28.21 -34.20 -24.37
C TRP A 1077 27.51 -35.43 -23.74
N GLU A 1078 28.12 -36.06 -22.73
CA GLU A 1078 27.59 -37.22 -22.02
C GLU A 1078 26.32 -36.86 -21.25
N SER A 1079 26.33 -35.74 -20.51
CA SER A 1079 25.15 -35.24 -19.81
C SER A 1079 24.02 -34.88 -20.78
N ALA A 1080 24.33 -34.20 -21.89
CA ALA A 1080 23.34 -33.85 -22.91
C ALA A 1080 22.73 -35.09 -23.58
N LYS A 1081 23.54 -36.12 -23.85
CA LYS A 1081 23.06 -37.38 -24.42
C LYS A 1081 22.21 -38.16 -23.42
N ASN A 1082 22.65 -38.29 -22.16
CA ASN A 1082 21.91 -39.04 -21.14
C ASN A 1082 20.51 -38.47 -20.91
N LEU A 1083 20.35 -37.14 -20.91
CA LEU A 1083 19.03 -36.48 -20.81
C LEU A 1083 18.08 -36.84 -21.96
N LEU A 1084 18.60 -37.07 -23.17
CA LEU A 1084 17.81 -37.54 -24.32
C LEU A 1084 17.51 -39.04 -24.19
N ASP A 1085 18.54 -39.85 -23.89
CA ASP A 1085 18.44 -41.31 -23.71
C ASP A 1085 17.50 -41.69 -22.54
N GLU A 1086 17.33 -40.86 -21.51
CA GLU A 1086 16.35 -41.07 -20.42
C GLU A 1086 14.93 -40.71 -20.85
N ARG A 1087 14.75 -39.56 -21.51
CA ARG A 1087 13.45 -39.09 -22.00
C ARG A 1087 12.83 -40.02 -23.05
N GLU A 1088 13.66 -40.68 -23.87
CA GLU A 1088 13.19 -41.72 -24.81
C GLU A 1088 12.71 -42.99 -24.09
N LYS A 1089 13.22 -43.32 -22.89
CA LYS A 1089 12.78 -44.48 -22.09
C LYS A 1089 11.47 -44.21 -21.34
N ASP A 1090 11.26 -42.99 -20.86
CA ASP A 1090 10.02 -42.56 -20.17
C ASP A 1090 8.79 -42.46 -21.09
N GLY A 1091 8.96 -42.72 -22.40
CA GLY A 1091 7.86 -42.71 -23.39
C GLY A 1091 7.34 -41.31 -23.75
N GLY A 1092 7.97 -40.25 -23.26
CA GLY A 1092 7.60 -38.85 -23.49
C GLY A 1092 8.27 -38.17 -24.69
N GLY A 1093 8.96 -38.93 -25.55
CA GLY A 1093 9.72 -38.39 -26.69
C GLY A 1093 8.84 -37.90 -27.84
N CYS A 1094 8.92 -36.60 -28.16
CA CYS A 1094 8.31 -36.02 -29.36
C CYS A 1094 9.22 -36.20 -30.59
N VAL A 1095 8.64 -36.33 -31.78
CA VAL A 1095 9.38 -36.40 -33.06
C VAL A 1095 10.31 -35.19 -33.28
N SER A 1096 10.04 -34.05 -32.63
CA SER A 1096 10.86 -32.85 -32.70
C SER A 1096 12.03 -32.83 -31.70
N ASP A 1097 12.09 -33.73 -30.71
CA ASP A 1097 13.13 -33.77 -29.67
C ASP A 1097 14.49 -34.23 -30.22
N GLY A 1098 15.59 -33.63 -29.77
CA GLY A 1098 16.96 -34.03 -30.13
C GLY A 1098 17.89 -32.84 -30.42
N PHE A 1099 19.02 -33.12 -31.09
CA PHE A 1099 20.08 -32.13 -31.36
C PHE A 1099 19.82 -31.26 -32.61
N TYR A 1100 20.26 -30.01 -32.54
CA TYR A 1100 20.03 -28.94 -33.52
C TYR A 1100 21.32 -28.14 -33.80
N GLU A 1101 21.47 -27.69 -35.05
CA GLU A 1101 22.58 -26.87 -35.57
C GLU A 1101 22.02 -25.52 -36.07
N SER A 1102 22.72 -24.41 -35.85
CA SER A 1102 22.30 -23.08 -36.32
C SER A 1102 22.25 -23.00 -37.85
N ARG A 1103 21.18 -22.40 -38.40
CA ARG A 1103 21.04 -22.24 -39.87
C ARG A 1103 21.98 -21.19 -40.45
N ARG A 1104 22.32 -20.17 -39.65
CA ARG A 1104 23.33 -19.16 -39.97
C ARG A 1104 24.66 -19.54 -39.32
N GLU A 1105 25.73 -19.18 -40.00
CA GLU A 1105 27.07 -19.08 -39.40
C GLU A 1105 27.22 -17.69 -38.79
N TRP A 1106 27.82 -17.60 -37.60
CA TRP A 1106 28.08 -16.36 -36.88
C TRP A 1106 29.56 -16.31 -36.54
N MET A 1107 30.25 -15.25 -36.95
CA MET A 1107 31.72 -15.12 -36.84
C MET A 1107 32.51 -16.36 -37.33
N GLY A 1108 32.01 -17.04 -38.37
CA GLY A 1108 32.65 -18.22 -38.97
C GLY A 1108 32.42 -19.55 -38.24
N LYS A 1109 31.44 -19.65 -37.32
CA LYS A 1109 31.05 -20.90 -36.65
C LYS A 1109 29.55 -21.14 -36.70
N ARG A 1110 29.15 -22.40 -36.51
CA ARG A 1110 27.76 -22.82 -36.25
C ARG A 1110 27.63 -23.25 -34.81
N HIS A 1111 26.51 -22.90 -34.20
CA HIS A 1111 26.21 -23.23 -32.81
C HIS A 1111 25.34 -24.49 -32.72
N PHE A 1112 25.58 -25.29 -31.69
CA PHE A 1112 24.87 -26.54 -31.42
C PHE A 1112 24.03 -26.43 -30.14
N MET A 1113 22.88 -27.08 -30.13
CA MET A 1113 21.99 -27.13 -28.97
C MET A 1113 21.12 -28.39 -29.00
N LEU A 1114 20.63 -28.79 -27.83
CA LEU A 1114 19.66 -29.85 -27.63
C LEU A 1114 18.31 -29.19 -27.33
N ALA A 1115 17.24 -29.68 -27.94
CA ALA A 1115 15.89 -29.17 -27.72
C ALA A 1115 14.92 -30.32 -27.47
N PHE A 1116 14.05 -30.19 -26.47
CA PHE A 1116 12.98 -31.15 -26.22
C PHE A 1116 11.70 -30.49 -25.69
N GLU A 1117 10.54 -31.06 -26.00
CA GLU A 1117 9.23 -30.48 -25.69
C GLU A 1117 9.01 -30.36 -24.15
N GLY A 1118 8.58 -29.18 -23.71
CA GLY A 1118 8.37 -28.84 -22.30
C GLY A 1118 7.05 -29.38 -21.74
N SER A 1119 6.66 -28.89 -20.56
CA SER A 1119 5.36 -29.23 -19.95
C SER A 1119 4.16 -28.63 -20.69
N ALA A 1120 4.40 -27.66 -21.58
CA ALA A 1120 3.41 -27.03 -22.43
C ALA A 1120 3.64 -27.45 -23.90
N ALA A 1121 2.61 -28.02 -24.54
CA ALA A 1121 2.71 -28.51 -25.91
C ALA A 1121 3.09 -27.39 -26.90
N GLY A 1122 4.03 -27.68 -27.79
CA GLY A 1122 4.58 -26.75 -28.79
C GLY A 1122 5.73 -25.85 -28.29
N MET A 1123 6.06 -25.87 -26.99
CA MET A 1123 7.21 -25.17 -26.40
C MET A 1123 8.35 -26.15 -26.13
N PHE A 1124 9.60 -25.73 -26.37
CA PHE A 1124 10.78 -26.58 -26.28
C PHE A 1124 11.80 -26.00 -25.29
N LYS A 1125 12.19 -26.80 -24.30
CA LYS A 1125 13.34 -26.54 -23.42
C LYS A 1125 14.62 -26.67 -24.24
N ILE A 1126 15.53 -25.71 -24.06
CA ILE A 1126 16.76 -25.57 -24.84
C ILE A 1126 17.97 -25.77 -23.94
N PHE A 1127 18.97 -26.52 -24.42
CA PHE A 1127 20.22 -26.79 -23.73
C PHE A 1127 21.40 -26.46 -24.65
N ARG A 1128 22.38 -25.72 -24.14
CA ARG A 1128 23.57 -25.27 -24.90
C ARG A 1128 24.87 -25.77 -24.27
N PRO A 1129 25.93 -26.08 -25.05
CA PRO A 1129 27.22 -26.54 -24.53
C PRO A 1129 27.82 -25.60 -23.46
N ALA A 1130 27.71 -24.29 -23.68
CA ALA A 1130 28.34 -23.28 -22.84
C ALA A 1130 27.62 -22.98 -21.51
N VAL A 1131 26.28 -23.09 -21.46
CA VAL A 1131 25.47 -22.56 -20.33
C VAL A 1131 24.46 -23.54 -19.74
N GLY A 1132 24.34 -24.76 -20.29
CA GLY A 1132 23.37 -25.75 -19.81
C GLY A 1132 21.93 -25.41 -20.24
N GLU A 1133 20.97 -25.59 -19.35
CA GLU A 1133 19.55 -25.30 -19.60
C GLU A 1133 19.28 -23.79 -19.73
N ALA A 1134 18.64 -23.38 -20.82
CA ALA A 1134 18.17 -22.02 -21.05
C ALA A 1134 16.93 -21.72 -20.20
N LEU A 1135 16.87 -20.53 -19.61
CA LEU A 1135 15.71 -20.07 -18.83
C LEU A 1135 14.44 -19.91 -19.68
N ARG A 1136 14.61 -19.68 -20.99
CA ARG A 1136 13.53 -19.44 -21.95
C ARG A 1136 13.27 -20.66 -22.83
N GLU A 1137 12.05 -21.20 -22.74
CA GLU A 1137 11.55 -22.18 -23.71
C GLU A 1137 11.29 -21.51 -25.09
N MET A 1138 11.57 -22.24 -26.16
CA MET A 1138 11.46 -21.76 -27.54
C MET A 1138 10.27 -22.42 -28.25
N SER A 1139 9.45 -21.63 -28.95
CA SER A 1139 8.32 -22.20 -29.70
C SER A 1139 8.78 -23.04 -30.89
N LEU A 1140 8.04 -24.10 -31.24
CA LEU A 1140 8.36 -24.96 -32.38
C LEU A 1140 8.55 -24.21 -33.73
N PRO A 1141 7.80 -23.13 -34.05
CA PRO A 1141 8.09 -22.29 -35.22
C PRO A 1141 9.41 -21.51 -35.13
N GLU A 1142 9.74 -20.95 -33.95
CA GLU A 1142 11.01 -20.23 -33.73
C GLU A 1142 12.21 -21.18 -33.85
N LEU A 1143 12.12 -22.36 -33.21
CA LEU A 1143 13.14 -23.41 -33.27
C LEU A 1143 13.40 -23.86 -34.71
N LYS A 1144 12.33 -24.13 -35.48
CA LYS A 1144 12.44 -24.52 -36.90
C LYS A 1144 12.93 -23.38 -37.79
N SER A 1145 12.75 -22.12 -37.39
CA SER A 1145 13.23 -20.94 -38.14
C SER A 1145 14.73 -20.69 -37.89
N LYS A 1146 15.18 -20.66 -36.63
CA LYS A 1146 16.58 -20.38 -36.25
C LYS A 1146 17.52 -21.57 -36.50
N TYR A 1147 17.05 -22.81 -36.32
CA TYR A 1147 17.89 -24.02 -36.29
C TYR A 1147 17.43 -25.11 -37.29
N LYS A 1148 18.26 -26.15 -37.44
CA LYS A 1148 17.99 -27.37 -38.22
C LYS A 1148 18.33 -28.60 -37.36
N LYS A 1149 17.42 -29.58 -37.27
CA LYS A 1149 17.66 -30.83 -36.54
C LYS A 1149 18.81 -31.62 -37.18
N VAL A 1150 19.72 -32.14 -36.36
CA VAL A 1150 20.90 -32.91 -36.80
C VAL A 1150 20.57 -34.41 -36.76
N SER A 1151 20.82 -35.12 -37.85
CA SER A 1151 20.56 -36.57 -37.98
C SER A 1151 21.79 -37.46 -37.74
N SER A 1152 23.00 -36.88 -37.74
CA SER A 1152 24.25 -37.60 -37.40
C SER A 1152 24.65 -37.26 -35.97
N ILE A 1153 24.63 -38.27 -35.10
CA ILE A 1153 25.00 -38.10 -33.69
C ILE A 1153 26.50 -37.80 -33.52
N GLU A 1154 27.35 -38.27 -34.45
CA GLU A 1154 28.78 -37.94 -34.52
C GLU A 1154 28.99 -36.45 -34.84
N LYS A 1155 28.23 -35.89 -35.80
CA LYS A 1155 28.30 -34.46 -36.11
C LYS A 1155 27.84 -33.61 -34.92
N ALA A 1156 26.76 -34.03 -34.26
CA ALA A 1156 26.28 -33.36 -33.05
C ALA A 1156 27.33 -33.41 -31.92
N SER A 1157 27.92 -34.59 -31.66
CA SER A 1157 28.96 -34.80 -30.65
C SER A 1157 30.17 -33.90 -30.86
N LYS A 1158 30.74 -33.92 -32.08
CA LYS A 1158 31.90 -33.07 -32.39
C LYS A 1158 31.56 -31.59 -32.29
N GLY A 1159 30.43 -31.16 -32.86
CA GLY A 1159 30.01 -29.76 -32.81
C GLY A 1159 29.77 -29.25 -31.38
N TRP A 1160 29.19 -30.10 -30.53
CA TRP A 1160 28.99 -29.82 -29.11
C TRP A 1160 30.32 -29.66 -28.37
N GLN A 1161 31.26 -30.58 -28.59
CA GLN A 1161 32.58 -30.55 -27.93
C GLN A 1161 33.43 -29.36 -28.40
N ASP A 1162 33.49 -29.10 -29.71
CA ASP A 1162 34.20 -27.95 -30.30
C ASP A 1162 33.67 -26.61 -29.72
N GLU A 1163 32.38 -26.52 -29.37
CA GLU A 1163 31.78 -25.34 -28.73
C GLU A 1163 31.97 -25.32 -27.20
N TYR A 1164 31.88 -26.47 -26.52
CA TYR A 1164 32.13 -26.64 -25.08
C TYR A 1164 33.57 -26.26 -24.69
N ASP A 1165 34.55 -26.59 -25.53
CA ASP A 1165 35.96 -26.28 -25.25
C ASP A 1165 36.31 -24.82 -25.59
N VAL A 1166 35.75 -24.25 -26.66
CA VAL A 1166 35.96 -22.85 -27.04
C VAL A 1166 35.34 -21.87 -26.04
N SER A 1167 34.12 -22.17 -25.57
CA SER A 1167 33.39 -21.32 -24.62
C SER A 1167 34.08 -21.20 -23.25
N SER A 1168 35.03 -22.10 -22.91
CA SER A 1168 35.87 -21.95 -21.71
C SER A 1168 36.73 -20.68 -21.70
N LYS A 1169 37.05 -20.12 -22.88
CA LYS A 1169 37.99 -18.98 -23.05
C LYS A 1169 37.39 -17.81 -23.82
N GLN A 1170 36.41 -18.07 -24.69
CA GLN A 1170 35.87 -17.09 -25.63
C GLN A 1170 34.36 -16.90 -25.42
N CYS A 1171 33.93 -15.64 -25.32
CA CYS A 1171 32.51 -15.28 -25.30
C CYS A 1171 31.85 -15.52 -26.67
N MET A 1172 30.52 -15.69 -26.71
CA MET A 1172 29.76 -15.88 -27.95
C MET A 1172 29.82 -14.69 -28.93
N HIS A 1173 30.34 -13.54 -28.48
CA HIS A 1173 30.70 -12.39 -29.31
C HIS A 1173 32.04 -12.53 -30.06
N GLY A 1174 32.69 -13.69 -30.01
CA GLY A 1174 33.93 -13.97 -30.73
C GLY A 1174 35.14 -13.11 -30.29
N PRO A 1175 36.19 -13.02 -31.12
CA PRO A 1175 37.45 -12.35 -30.74
C PRO A 1175 37.42 -10.82 -30.88
N LYS A 1176 36.44 -10.26 -31.58
CA LYS A 1176 36.27 -8.81 -31.81
C LYS A 1176 35.23 -8.18 -30.87
N CYS A 1177 34.97 -8.78 -29.70
CA CYS A 1177 33.96 -8.27 -28.78
C CYS A 1177 34.28 -6.86 -28.28
N LYS A 1178 33.31 -5.93 -28.39
CA LYS A 1178 33.41 -4.53 -27.91
C LYS A 1178 33.74 -4.38 -26.42
N PHE A 1179 33.47 -5.41 -25.62
CA PHE A 1179 33.72 -5.43 -24.18
C PHE A 1179 35.04 -6.14 -23.81
N GLY A 1180 35.79 -6.63 -24.80
CA GLY A 1180 37.10 -7.26 -24.62
C GLY A 1180 37.09 -8.43 -23.63
N ASN A 1181 38.14 -8.50 -22.80
CA ASN A 1181 38.32 -9.59 -21.85
C ASN A 1181 37.20 -9.67 -20.80
N TYR A 1182 36.54 -8.56 -20.49
CA TYR A 1182 35.45 -8.45 -19.51
C TYR A 1182 34.10 -9.01 -20.01
N CYS A 1183 34.01 -9.49 -21.26
CA CYS A 1183 32.79 -10.13 -21.76
C CYS A 1183 32.66 -11.57 -21.24
N THR A 1184 31.72 -11.80 -20.32
CA THR A 1184 31.40 -13.14 -19.79
C THR A 1184 30.38 -13.91 -20.64
N VAL A 1185 29.73 -13.23 -21.60
CA VAL A 1185 28.52 -13.69 -22.29
C VAL A 1185 28.75 -14.99 -23.04
N GLY A 1186 28.01 -16.03 -22.64
CA GLY A 1186 28.14 -17.38 -23.17
C GLY A 1186 29.54 -17.98 -23.02
N ARG A 1187 30.34 -17.48 -22.06
CA ARG A 1187 31.49 -18.23 -21.58
C ARG A 1187 31.03 -19.33 -20.63
N ARG A 1188 31.64 -20.49 -20.77
CA ARG A 1188 31.43 -21.66 -19.93
C ARG A 1188 31.93 -21.44 -18.50
N LEU A 1189 33.12 -20.84 -18.42
CA LEU A 1189 33.76 -20.40 -17.20
C LEU A 1189 33.46 -18.91 -17.01
N GLN A 1190 32.62 -18.57 -16.03
CA GLN A 1190 32.38 -17.19 -15.62
C GLN A 1190 33.07 -16.90 -14.29
N GLU A 1191 33.92 -15.86 -14.28
CA GLU A 1191 34.37 -15.20 -13.06
C GLU A 1191 33.22 -14.35 -12.50
N VAL A 1192 32.78 -14.67 -11.29
CA VAL A 1192 31.68 -14.03 -10.57
C VAL A 1192 32.22 -13.38 -9.30
N ASN A 1193 32.09 -12.05 -9.18
CA ASN A 1193 32.52 -11.32 -8.00
C ASN A 1193 31.31 -11.00 -7.09
N VAL A 1194 31.33 -11.49 -5.85
CA VAL A 1194 30.24 -11.32 -4.88
C VAL A 1194 30.78 -10.63 -3.63
N LEU A 1195 30.19 -9.49 -3.28
CA LEU A 1195 30.47 -8.79 -2.03
C LEU A 1195 29.50 -9.29 -0.95
N GLY A 1196 30.00 -10.06 0.00
CA GLY A 1196 29.25 -10.60 1.14
C GLY A 1196 29.61 -9.93 2.47
N GLY A 1197 28.99 -10.40 3.56
CA GLY A 1197 29.13 -9.80 4.88
C GLY A 1197 28.25 -8.56 5.07
N LEU A 1198 28.72 -7.56 5.81
CA LEU A 1198 27.95 -6.33 6.05
C LEU A 1198 27.90 -5.43 4.81
N ILE A 1199 26.72 -5.24 4.23
CA ILE A 1199 26.55 -4.46 2.98
C ILE A 1199 26.12 -3.02 3.27
N PHE A 1200 25.31 -2.79 4.30
CA PHE A 1200 24.76 -1.45 4.56
C PHE A 1200 25.78 -0.37 4.99
N PRO A 1201 26.93 -0.66 5.63
CA PRO A 1201 27.98 0.34 5.90
C PRO A 1201 28.72 0.83 4.64
N VAL A 1202 28.61 0.10 3.53
CA VAL A 1202 29.31 0.40 2.27
C VAL A 1202 28.36 0.73 1.11
N TRP A 1203 27.04 0.64 1.33
CA TRP A 1203 26.00 0.83 0.31
C TRP A 1203 26.15 2.14 -0.48
N GLY A 1204 26.36 3.26 0.21
CA GLY A 1204 26.55 4.58 -0.41
C GLY A 1204 27.83 4.70 -1.24
N THR A 1205 28.78 3.78 -1.09
CA THR A 1205 29.95 3.65 -1.96
C THR A 1205 29.65 2.75 -3.15
N ILE A 1206 28.99 1.61 -2.92
CA ILE A 1206 28.60 0.67 -3.98
C ILE A 1206 27.64 1.34 -4.98
N GLU A 1207 26.63 2.08 -4.52
CA GLU A 1207 25.72 2.82 -5.42
C GLU A 1207 26.49 3.83 -6.29
N ARG A 1208 27.49 4.53 -5.73
CA ARG A 1208 28.36 5.43 -6.50
C ARG A 1208 29.20 4.66 -7.52
N ALA A 1209 29.82 3.54 -7.13
CA ALA A 1209 30.65 2.72 -8.02
C ALA A 1209 29.85 2.11 -9.19
N LEU A 1210 28.66 1.59 -8.93
CA LEU A 1210 27.76 1.03 -9.95
C LEU A 1210 27.16 2.13 -10.85
N SER A 1211 26.88 3.33 -10.32
CA SER A 1211 26.35 4.45 -11.14
C SER A 1211 27.27 4.87 -12.29
N LYS A 1212 28.60 4.68 -12.12
CA LYS A 1212 29.65 4.98 -13.10
C LYS A 1212 29.65 4.03 -14.31
N GLN A 1213 28.97 2.87 -14.22
CA GLN A 1213 29.06 1.79 -15.22
C GLN A 1213 28.38 2.13 -16.56
N ALA A 1214 28.83 1.51 -17.65
CA ALA A 1214 28.28 1.77 -19.00
C ALA A 1214 26.99 0.99 -19.29
N ARG A 1215 26.94 -0.32 -18.98
CA ARG A 1215 25.77 -1.18 -19.19
C ARG A 1215 24.67 -0.88 -18.16
N GLN A 1216 23.41 -0.83 -18.59
CA GLN A 1216 22.28 -0.53 -17.71
C GLN A 1216 22.06 -1.61 -16.63
N SER A 1217 22.21 -2.89 -16.98
CA SER A 1217 22.15 -4.02 -16.03
C SER A 1217 23.33 -4.07 -15.05
N HIS A 1218 24.44 -3.38 -15.34
CA HIS A 1218 25.57 -3.22 -14.42
C HIS A 1218 25.38 -2.04 -13.44
N LYS A 1219 24.39 -1.18 -13.66
CA LYS A 1219 24.00 -0.11 -12.71
C LYS A 1219 23.05 -0.59 -11.62
N ARG A 1220 22.39 -1.74 -11.84
CA ARG A 1220 21.40 -2.33 -10.93
C ARG A 1220 22.11 -3.15 -9.86
N ILE A 1221 21.77 -2.87 -8.61
CA ILE A 1221 22.13 -3.71 -7.46
C ILE A 1221 21.38 -5.05 -7.60
N ARG A 1222 22.11 -6.16 -7.64
CA ARG A 1222 21.56 -7.53 -7.70
C ARG A 1222 22.04 -8.32 -6.49
N VAL A 1223 21.11 -8.92 -5.75
CA VAL A 1223 21.42 -9.81 -4.64
C VAL A 1223 21.49 -11.23 -5.16
N VAL A 1224 22.60 -11.91 -4.88
CA VAL A 1224 22.88 -13.26 -5.39
C VAL A 1224 23.22 -14.22 -4.26
N ARG A 1225 22.90 -15.49 -4.48
CA ARG A 1225 23.24 -16.62 -3.63
C ARG A 1225 23.95 -17.68 -4.44
N LEU A 1226 24.94 -18.34 -3.84
CA LEU A 1226 25.65 -19.49 -4.40
C LEU A 1226 26.02 -20.47 -3.29
N GLU A 1227 26.32 -21.70 -3.68
CA GLU A 1227 26.81 -22.78 -2.83
C GLU A 1227 28.00 -23.41 -3.54
N THR A 1228 29.18 -23.41 -2.91
CA THR A 1228 30.42 -23.92 -3.52
C THR A 1228 30.40 -25.45 -3.64
N THR A 1229 30.90 -26.00 -4.74
CA THR A 1229 30.79 -27.45 -5.01
C THR A 1229 31.84 -28.31 -4.32
N THR A 1230 32.86 -27.70 -3.72
CA THR A 1230 33.98 -28.37 -3.04
C THR A 1230 33.74 -28.62 -1.55
N ASP A 1231 33.06 -27.69 -0.88
CA ASP A 1231 32.92 -27.62 0.57
C ASP A 1231 31.49 -27.25 1.02
N ASN A 1232 30.55 -27.05 0.08
CA ASN A 1232 29.15 -26.69 0.31
C ASN A 1232 28.97 -25.38 1.12
N GLN A 1233 29.89 -24.42 0.96
CA GLN A 1233 29.78 -23.12 1.62
C GLN A 1233 28.73 -22.26 0.91
N ARG A 1234 27.66 -21.93 1.64
CA ARG A 1234 26.60 -21.02 1.18
C ARG A 1234 27.01 -19.57 1.38
N ILE A 1235 27.01 -18.80 0.30
CA ILE A 1235 27.42 -17.39 0.29
C ILE A 1235 26.31 -16.56 -0.37
N VAL A 1236 25.93 -15.46 0.28
CA VAL A 1236 24.89 -14.53 -0.16
C VAL A 1236 25.44 -13.11 -0.06
N GLY A 1237 25.21 -12.30 -1.10
CA GLY A 1237 25.76 -10.94 -1.17
C GLY A 1237 25.33 -10.18 -2.42
N LEU A 1238 26.02 -9.07 -2.69
CA LEU A 1238 25.82 -8.28 -3.91
C LEU A 1238 26.72 -8.76 -5.04
N LEU A 1239 26.13 -8.99 -6.21
CA LEU A 1239 26.88 -9.21 -7.44
C LEU A 1239 27.55 -7.90 -7.88
N ILE A 1240 28.88 -7.89 -7.88
CA ILE A 1240 29.69 -6.77 -8.39
C ILE A 1240 30.11 -7.13 -9.82
N PRO A 1241 29.68 -6.39 -10.86
CA PRO A 1241 30.14 -6.64 -12.21
C PRO A 1241 31.67 -6.46 -12.30
N ASN A 1242 32.36 -7.30 -13.07
CA ASN A 1242 33.84 -7.35 -13.02
C ASN A 1242 34.48 -6.00 -13.40
N ALA A 1243 33.86 -5.24 -14.31
CA ALA A 1243 34.23 -3.86 -14.68
C ALA A 1243 33.97 -2.78 -13.59
N ALA A 1244 33.40 -3.15 -12.44
CA ALA A 1244 33.18 -2.32 -11.27
C ALA A 1244 34.09 -2.67 -10.08
N VAL A 1245 34.73 -3.86 -10.08
CA VAL A 1245 35.49 -4.39 -8.94
C VAL A 1245 36.62 -3.45 -8.52
N GLU A 1246 37.46 -3.01 -9.46
CA GLU A 1246 38.54 -2.04 -9.17
C GLU A 1246 37.99 -0.73 -8.60
N THR A 1247 36.85 -0.25 -9.10
CA THR A 1247 36.22 0.99 -8.63
C THR A 1247 35.68 0.84 -7.21
N VAL A 1248 35.11 -0.33 -6.86
CA VAL A 1248 34.64 -0.64 -5.52
C VAL A 1248 35.82 -0.75 -4.54
N LEU A 1249 36.91 -1.43 -4.91
CA LEU A 1249 38.11 -1.55 -4.07
C LEU A 1249 38.80 -0.19 -3.85
N GLN A 1250 38.85 0.67 -4.86
CA GLN A 1250 39.39 2.03 -4.76
C GLN A 1250 38.49 2.95 -3.92
N ASP A 1251 37.19 3.04 -4.22
CA ASP A 1251 36.26 3.92 -3.48
C ASP A 1251 36.05 3.46 -2.00
N LEU A 1252 36.42 2.21 -1.66
CA LEU A 1252 36.43 1.67 -0.28
C LEU A 1252 37.80 1.75 0.41
N SER A 1253 38.83 2.32 -0.24
CA SER A 1253 40.19 2.43 0.31
C SER A 1253 40.76 1.10 0.83
N TRP A 1254 40.68 0.04 0.01
CA TRP A 1254 41.26 -1.26 0.34
C TRP A 1254 42.76 -1.10 0.66
N VAL A 1255 43.14 -1.44 1.89
CA VAL A 1255 44.53 -1.46 2.33
C VAL A 1255 45.21 -2.65 1.67
N HIS A 1256 46.30 -2.40 0.94
CA HIS A 1256 47.27 -3.45 0.68
C HIS A 1256 47.89 -3.82 2.02
N ASP A 1257 47.60 -5.03 2.51
CA ASP A 1257 48.46 -5.65 3.51
C ASP A 1257 49.86 -5.79 2.87
N ILE A 1258 50.86 -5.17 3.51
CA ILE A 1258 52.26 -5.18 3.05
C ILE A 1258 52.96 -6.31 3.80
N ASP A 1259 52.81 -7.53 3.30
CA ASP A 1259 53.60 -8.70 3.67
C ASP A 1259 54.07 -9.41 2.38
N ASP A 1260 55.30 -9.11 1.99
CA ASP A 1260 56.11 -9.71 0.91
C ASP A 1260 57.57 -9.78 1.42
#